data_AF-A0A829C9A5-F1
#
_entry.id   AF-A0A829C9A5-F1
#
_cell.length_a   1.000
_cell.length_b   1.000
_cell.length_c   1.000
_cell.angle_alpha   90.00
_cell.angle_beta   90.00
_cell.angle_gamma   90.00
#
_symmetry.space_group_name_H-M   'P 1'
#
loop_
_entity.id
_entity.type
_entity.pdbx_description
1 polymer ?
#
loop_
_entity_poly.entity_id
_entity_poly.type
_entity_poly.pdbx_seq_one_letter_code
_entity_poly.pdbx_strand_id
1 'polypeptide(L)'
;MSFVIAAPEVIAAAATDLASLESSIAAANAAAAANTTALLAAGADEVSTAVAALFGAHGQAYQALSAQAQAFHAQFTQALTSGGGAYAAAEAAAVSPLLDPINEFFLANTGRPLIGNGANGAPGTGADGAPGGWLIGNGGAGGSGAANNAVGGTGGTGGAGGASGLLGSGGAGGAGGVATNTGGIGGAGGTGGNAVLFGAGGAGGASTNTTGGAGGAGGDGGNAGLLFGAAGVGGAGGFALATTASGGAGGAGGAGGMFTDGGVGGVGGKGGFGGAGGAGGNGGLFGAGGTGGAGGTIGAGVAGMGGAGGAGGAGGLFGAGGTGGSGGGGATTGGDGGAGGNAGTLSLGAAGGAGGAGGEGLASAGGDGGAGGDGGNAGMFFGSGGAGGAGGFGRTTGGIGGTGGNAGLLNGSGGAGGAGGAAITGPGGTGGAGGIPGLIGNGGNGGDGGASVTGTGGNGGAGGNGVQIGNGGNGGSGGTGAAAGKAGLGGLGGQLIGLDGSNAPVSTSVHTLQQAALNVVNEPFQTLTGRPLIGNGANGTPGTGAAGGAGGWLFGNGGNGGHGATNTAATATGGAGGAGGILFGTGGNGGTGGIATGAGGIGGAGGAGGVSLLIGSGGTGGNGGNSIGVAGIGGAGGRGGDAGLLFGAAGTGGHGAAGGVPAGVGGAGGNSGLFANGGAGGAGGFNAAGGNGGNGGLFGTGGTGGAGTNFGAGGNGGNGGLFGAGGTGGAAGSGGSGITTGGGGHGGNAGLLSLGASGGAGGSGGASSLAGGAGGTGGNGALLFGFGGAGGAGGHGGAALTSIQQGGAGGAGGNGGLLFGSAGAGGAGGSGANALGAGTGGTGGDGGHAGVFGNGGDGGAGGFGAGTGGSGGVGGNAVLIGNGGNGGNAGKAGATPGAGGTGGLLLGENGLNGLP
;
A
#
# COMPACT_ATOMS: atom_id res chain seq x y z
N MET A 1 3.35 -29.49 52.78
CA MET A 1 2.32 -29.19 51.75
C MET A 1 2.73 -29.92 50.49
N SER A 2 1.84 -30.72 49.89
CA SER A 2 2.11 -31.38 48.61
C SER A 2 2.09 -30.33 47.50
N PHE A 3 3.16 -30.27 46.70
CA PHE A 3 3.18 -29.41 45.51
C PHE A 3 2.16 -29.93 44.50
N VAL A 4 1.24 -29.05 44.08
CA VAL A 4 0.39 -29.28 42.91
C VAL A 4 1.19 -28.79 41.72
N ILE A 5 1.53 -29.70 40.81
CA ILE A 5 2.13 -29.36 39.51
C ILE A 5 0.97 -29.35 38.51
N ALA A 6 0.63 -28.17 37.99
CA ALA A 6 -0.31 -28.02 36.88
C ALA A 6 0.50 -27.73 35.59
N ALA A 7 0.01 -28.20 34.44
CA ALA A 7 0.57 -27.87 33.13
C ALA A 7 -0.48 -27.05 32.37
N PRO A 8 -0.47 -25.70 32.49
CA PRO A 8 -1.49 -24.82 31.92
C PRO A 8 -1.68 -25.02 30.40
N GLU A 9 -0.60 -25.35 29.69
CA GLU A 9 -0.60 -25.60 28.25
C GLU A 9 -1.40 -26.87 27.89
N VAL A 10 -1.32 -27.91 28.73
CA VAL A 10 -2.08 -29.16 28.55
C VAL A 10 -3.57 -28.92 28.82
N ILE A 11 -3.90 -28.04 29.76
CA ILE A 11 -5.29 -27.66 30.09
C ILE A 11 -5.91 -26.82 28.96
N ALA A 12 -5.15 -25.90 28.36
CA ALA A 12 -5.59 -25.09 27.22
C ALA A 12 -5.79 -25.92 25.94
N ALA A 13 -4.90 -26.88 25.68
CA ALA A 13 -5.04 -27.83 24.59
C ALA A 13 -6.31 -28.70 24.76
N ALA A 14 -6.53 -29.24 25.96
CA ALA A 14 -7.74 -30.01 26.27
C ALA A 14 -9.04 -29.21 26.10
N ALA A 15 -9.07 -27.93 26.47
CA ALA A 15 -10.23 -27.07 26.26
C ALA A 15 -10.55 -26.85 24.76
N THR A 16 -9.50 -26.76 23.94
CA THR A 16 -9.62 -26.60 22.47
C THR A 16 -10.13 -27.90 21.81
N ASP A 17 -9.65 -29.05 22.28
CA ASP A 17 -10.13 -30.36 21.84
C ASP A 17 -11.61 -30.57 22.22
N LEU A 18 -12.00 -30.15 23.44
CA LEU A 18 -13.39 -30.21 23.89
C LEU A 18 -14.32 -29.30 23.06
N ALA A 19 -13.88 -28.09 22.71
CA ALA A 19 -14.65 -27.19 21.84
C ALA A 19 -14.83 -27.78 20.42
N SER A 20 -13.80 -28.44 19.90
CA SER A 20 -13.86 -29.11 18.59
C SER A 20 -14.84 -30.31 18.59
N LEU A 21 -14.87 -31.07 19.68
CA LEU A 21 -15.83 -32.16 19.89
C LEU A 21 -17.27 -31.64 19.99
N GLU A 22 -17.50 -30.53 20.70
CA GLU A 22 -18.82 -29.89 20.79
C GLU A 22 -19.35 -29.50 19.42
N SER A 23 -18.51 -28.84 18.61
CA SER A 23 -18.87 -28.42 17.25
C SER A 23 -19.31 -29.61 16.39
N SER A 24 -18.59 -30.73 16.51
CA SER A 24 -18.91 -31.98 15.79
C SER A 24 -20.24 -32.59 16.23
N ILE A 25 -20.50 -32.63 17.55
CA ILE A 25 -21.75 -33.17 18.12
C ILE A 25 -22.94 -32.25 17.82
N ALA A 26 -22.74 -30.94 17.88
CA ALA A 26 -23.75 -29.94 17.55
C ALA A 26 -24.18 -30.04 16.08
N ALA A 27 -23.22 -30.18 15.17
CA ALA A 27 -23.49 -30.39 13.75
C ALA A 27 -24.28 -31.70 13.51
N ALA A 28 -23.91 -32.79 14.19
CA ALA A 28 -24.62 -34.07 14.09
C ALA A 28 -26.06 -34.00 14.61
N ASN A 29 -26.29 -33.35 15.75
CA ASN A 29 -27.64 -33.17 16.31
C ASN A 29 -28.51 -32.25 15.45
N ALA A 30 -27.93 -31.20 14.86
CA ALA A 30 -28.63 -30.32 13.93
C ALA A 30 -29.00 -31.04 12.62
N ALA A 31 -28.10 -31.87 12.07
CA ALA A 31 -28.36 -32.65 10.87
C ALA A 31 -29.45 -33.72 11.07
N ALA A 32 -29.54 -34.31 12.27
CA ALA A 32 -30.55 -35.31 12.60
C ALA A 32 -31.93 -34.72 12.93
N ALA A 33 -32.03 -33.40 13.20
CA ALA A 33 -33.25 -32.77 13.70
C ALA A 33 -34.45 -32.98 12.77
N ALA A 34 -34.33 -32.61 11.50
CA ALA A 34 -35.43 -32.70 10.54
C ALA A 34 -35.94 -34.15 10.36
N ASN A 35 -35.03 -35.11 10.26
CA ASN A 35 -35.37 -36.52 10.00
C ASN A 35 -35.95 -37.24 11.22
N THR A 36 -35.77 -36.70 12.43
CA THR A 36 -36.25 -37.33 13.68
C THR A 36 -37.49 -36.65 14.24
N THR A 37 -37.77 -35.39 13.88
CA THR A 37 -38.94 -34.65 14.38
C THR A 37 -40.11 -34.58 13.40
N ALA A 38 -39.89 -34.87 12.12
CA ALA A 38 -40.90 -34.79 11.07
C ALA A 38 -41.24 -36.17 10.46
N LEU A 39 -41.33 -37.22 11.28
CA LEU A 39 -41.75 -38.53 10.81
C LEU A 39 -43.20 -38.48 10.31
N LEU A 40 -43.40 -38.95 9.08
CA LEU A 40 -44.73 -39.14 8.49
C LEU A 40 -45.28 -40.52 8.85
N ALA A 41 -46.60 -40.59 9.05
CA ALA A 41 -47.30 -41.85 9.24
C ALA A 41 -47.13 -42.73 7.99
N ALA A 42 -46.77 -44.00 8.17
CA ALA A 42 -46.54 -44.93 7.05
C ALA A 42 -47.85 -45.30 6.30
N GLY A 43 -48.99 -45.18 6.97
CA GLY A 43 -50.33 -45.37 6.43
C GLY A 43 -51.32 -44.38 7.07
N ALA A 44 -52.53 -44.30 6.49
CA ALA A 44 -53.59 -43.40 6.99
C ALA A 44 -54.31 -43.92 8.24
N ASP A 45 -53.86 -45.05 8.80
CA ASP A 45 -54.40 -45.65 10.01
C ASP A 45 -53.92 -44.94 11.27
N GLU A 46 -54.71 -45.07 12.32
CA GLU A 46 -54.49 -44.43 13.61
C GLU A 46 -53.23 -44.96 14.31
N VAL A 47 -52.81 -46.21 14.05
CA VAL A 47 -51.60 -46.79 14.64
C VAL A 47 -50.36 -46.16 14.02
N SER A 48 -50.29 -46.06 12.70
CA SER A 48 -49.21 -45.37 11.98
C SER A 48 -49.10 -43.90 12.39
N THR A 49 -50.25 -43.23 12.58
CA THR A 49 -50.30 -41.84 13.04
C THR A 49 -49.80 -41.69 14.48
N ALA A 50 -50.22 -42.58 15.38
CA ALA A 50 -49.78 -42.57 16.78
C ALA A 50 -48.28 -42.88 16.92
N VAL A 51 -47.74 -43.80 16.12
CA VAL A 51 -46.30 -44.13 16.11
C VAL A 51 -45.48 -42.95 15.60
N ALA A 52 -45.88 -42.31 14.49
CA ALA A 52 -45.21 -41.11 13.97
C ALA A 52 -45.22 -39.95 15.00
N ALA A 53 -46.35 -39.74 15.68
CA ALA A 53 -46.47 -38.75 16.73
C ALA A 53 -45.56 -39.04 17.95
N LEU A 54 -45.46 -40.31 18.37
CA LEU A 54 -44.58 -40.72 19.46
C LEU A 54 -43.11 -40.45 19.14
N PHE A 55 -42.64 -40.86 17.95
CA PHE A 55 -41.25 -40.64 17.53
C PHE A 55 -40.95 -39.16 17.28
N GLY A 56 -41.89 -38.39 16.73
CA GLY A 56 -41.76 -36.93 16.59
C GLY A 56 -41.64 -36.23 17.94
N ALA A 57 -42.46 -36.61 18.93
CA ALA A 57 -42.38 -36.07 20.29
C ALA A 57 -41.07 -36.48 20.98
N HIS A 58 -40.59 -37.71 20.76
CA HIS A 58 -39.32 -38.17 21.30
C HIS A 58 -38.13 -37.41 20.68
N GLY A 59 -38.14 -37.16 19.37
CA GLY A 59 -37.14 -36.33 18.68
C GLY A 59 -37.08 -34.91 19.23
N GLN A 60 -38.24 -34.30 19.50
CA GLN A 60 -38.32 -32.97 20.12
C GLN A 60 -37.76 -32.95 21.55
N ALA A 61 -38.09 -33.96 22.37
CA ALA A 61 -37.53 -34.09 23.72
C ALA A 61 -36.01 -34.30 23.71
N TYR A 62 -35.50 -35.09 22.76
CA TYR A 62 -34.06 -35.28 22.57
C TYR A 62 -33.35 -33.98 22.20
N GLN A 63 -33.91 -33.18 21.29
CA GLN A 63 -33.34 -31.87 20.89
C GLN A 63 -33.24 -30.89 22.07
N ALA A 64 -34.28 -30.86 22.93
CA ALA A 64 -34.27 -30.04 24.14
C ALA A 64 -33.20 -30.49 25.14
N LEU A 65 -33.01 -31.80 25.32
CA LEU A 65 -31.97 -32.34 26.18
C LEU A 65 -30.55 -32.08 25.61
N SER A 66 -30.37 -32.19 24.29
CA SER A 66 -29.08 -31.90 23.65
C SER A 66 -28.68 -30.42 23.80
N ALA A 67 -29.63 -29.50 23.78
CA ALA A 67 -29.36 -28.08 24.03
C ALA A 67 -28.93 -27.82 25.48
N GLN A 68 -29.52 -28.52 26.46
CA GLN A 68 -29.04 -28.46 27.85
C GLN A 68 -27.63 -29.04 28.01
N ALA A 69 -27.32 -30.14 27.34
CA ALA A 69 -25.98 -30.73 27.36
C ALA A 69 -24.93 -29.81 26.73
N GLN A 70 -25.27 -29.10 25.65
CA GLN A 70 -24.40 -28.08 25.03
C GLN A 70 -24.12 -26.92 25.98
N ALA A 71 -25.14 -26.40 26.66
CA ALA A 71 -24.96 -25.32 27.64
C ALA A 71 -24.04 -25.74 28.80
N PHE A 72 -24.19 -26.98 29.28
CA PHE A 72 -23.28 -27.54 30.29
C PHE A 72 -21.85 -27.69 29.76
N HIS A 73 -21.68 -28.21 28.54
CA HIS A 73 -20.36 -28.38 27.91
C HIS A 73 -19.64 -27.04 27.70
N ALA A 74 -20.36 -26.01 27.26
CA ALA A 74 -19.84 -24.67 27.11
C ALA A 74 -19.35 -24.11 28.46
N GLN A 75 -20.15 -24.28 29.53
CA GLN A 75 -19.76 -23.89 30.89
C GLN A 75 -18.53 -24.65 31.39
N PHE A 76 -18.45 -25.96 31.11
CA PHE A 76 -17.31 -26.79 31.50
C PHE A 76 -16.02 -26.37 30.77
N THR A 77 -16.10 -26.13 29.46
CA THR A 77 -14.95 -25.67 28.65
C THR A 77 -14.51 -24.27 29.08
N GLN A 78 -15.46 -23.39 29.37
CA GLN A 78 -15.17 -22.05 29.91
C GLN A 78 -14.49 -22.12 31.30
N ALA A 79 -14.94 -23.03 32.18
CA ALA A 79 -14.31 -23.26 33.47
C ALA A 79 -12.90 -23.86 33.36
N LEU A 80 -12.66 -24.71 32.36
CA LEU A 80 -11.35 -25.29 32.10
C LEU A 80 -10.36 -24.26 31.57
N THR A 81 -10.79 -23.41 30.63
CA THR A 81 -10.00 -22.28 30.11
C THR A 81 -9.70 -21.26 31.19
N SER A 82 -10.68 -20.91 32.03
CA SER A 82 -10.47 -19.98 33.14
C SER A 82 -9.54 -20.56 34.22
N GLY A 83 -9.65 -21.87 34.50
CA GLY A 83 -8.75 -22.59 35.39
C GLY A 83 -7.30 -22.58 34.88
N GLY A 84 -7.08 -22.87 33.60
CA GLY A 84 -5.75 -22.78 32.97
C GLY A 84 -5.14 -21.37 33.06
N GLY A 85 -5.95 -20.35 32.78
CA GLY A 85 -5.54 -18.94 32.92
C GLY A 85 -5.23 -18.54 34.37
N ALA A 86 -5.96 -19.06 35.35
CA ALA A 86 -5.71 -18.78 36.76
C ALA A 86 -4.40 -19.39 37.27
N TYR A 87 -4.03 -20.59 36.82
CA TYR A 87 -2.73 -21.20 37.17
C TYR A 87 -1.57 -20.46 36.50
N ALA A 88 -1.70 -20.03 35.25
CA ALA A 88 -0.70 -19.20 34.57
C ALA A 88 -0.55 -17.82 35.25
N ALA A 89 -1.66 -17.19 35.64
CA ALA A 89 -1.65 -15.93 36.37
C ALA A 89 -1.02 -16.06 37.77
N ALA A 90 -1.22 -17.19 38.45
CA ALA A 90 -0.60 -17.48 39.74
C ALA A 90 0.93 -17.66 39.64
N GLU A 91 1.43 -18.25 38.54
CA GLU A 91 2.87 -18.29 38.26
C GLU A 91 3.44 -16.90 37.95
N ALA A 92 2.71 -16.07 37.19
CA ALA A 92 3.11 -14.69 36.90
C ALA A 92 3.14 -13.79 38.16
N ALA A 93 2.17 -13.95 39.08
CA ALA A 93 2.11 -13.21 40.33
C ALA A 93 3.30 -13.50 41.28
N ALA A 94 3.99 -14.64 41.10
CA ALA A 94 5.20 -14.95 41.84
C ALA A 94 6.43 -14.13 41.39
N VAL A 95 6.36 -13.46 40.22
CA VAL A 95 7.43 -12.60 39.63
C VAL A 95 7.23 -11.11 39.99
N SER A 96 6.05 -10.70 40.46
CA SER A 96 5.67 -9.30 40.75
C SER A 96 6.39 -8.55 41.91
N PRO A 97 7.08 -9.13 42.92
CA PRO A 97 7.51 -8.35 44.09
C PRO A 97 8.67 -7.34 43.86
N LEU A 98 9.21 -7.21 42.63
CA LEU A 98 10.33 -6.30 42.35
C LEU A 98 9.99 -5.13 41.40
N LEU A 99 8.99 -5.22 40.53
CA LEU A 99 8.71 -4.18 39.52
C LEU A 99 8.01 -2.96 40.11
N ASP A 100 6.97 -3.16 40.93
CA ASP A 100 6.19 -2.06 41.51
C ASP A 100 7.06 -1.11 42.36
N PRO A 101 7.91 -1.60 43.29
CA PRO A 101 8.77 -0.71 44.08
C PRO A 101 9.80 0.05 43.24
N ILE A 102 10.31 -0.57 42.16
CA ILE A 102 11.24 0.08 41.23
C ILE A 102 10.51 1.17 40.46
N ASN A 103 9.33 0.88 39.92
CA ASN A 103 8.54 1.86 39.18
C ASN A 103 8.09 3.02 40.05
N GLU A 104 7.66 2.77 41.29
CA GLU A 104 7.33 3.83 42.25
C GLU A 104 8.54 4.71 42.56
N PHE A 105 9.73 4.13 42.71
CA PHE A 105 10.96 4.91 42.87
C PHE A 105 11.21 5.84 41.67
N PHE A 106 11.12 5.33 40.44
CA PHE A 106 11.34 6.16 39.25
C PHE A 106 10.23 7.19 39.03
N LEU A 107 8.98 6.83 39.29
CA LEU A 107 7.84 7.73 39.19
C LEU A 107 7.95 8.87 40.21
N ALA A 108 8.34 8.58 41.46
CA ALA A 108 8.53 9.59 42.50
C ALA A 108 9.68 10.55 42.21
N ASN A 109 10.77 10.07 41.61
CA ASN A 109 11.97 10.87 41.36
C ASN A 109 11.98 11.58 39.99
N THR A 110 11.32 11.01 38.98
CA THR A 110 11.39 11.50 37.59
C THR A 110 10.03 11.83 36.97
N GLY A 111 8.92 11.53 37.66
CA GLY A 111 7.57 11.71 37.13
C GLY A 111 7.18 10.69 36.05
N ARG A 112 8.01 9.67 35.80
CA ARG A 112 7.82 8.66 34.76
C ARG A 112 8.34 7.30 35.25
N PRO A 113 7.64 6.18 35.01
CA PRO A 113 8.09 4.88 35.47
C PRO A 113 9.33 4.41 34.70
N LEU A 114 10.03 3.40 35.23
CA LEU A 114 11.14 2.77 34.51
C LEU A 114 10.60 1.82 33.43
N ILE A 115 9.61 1.02 33.79
CA ILE A 115 8.92 0.04 32.94
C ILE A 115 7.42 0.33 32.96
N GLY A 116 6.79 0.46 31.80
CA GLY A 116 5.34 0.64 31.70
C GLY A 116 4.94 1.36 30.43
N ASN A 117 3.70 1.16 29.96
CA ASN A 117 3.21 1.90 28.80
C ASN A 117 2.73 3.29 29.21
N GLY A 118 2.81 4.21 28.26
CA GLY A 118 2.17 5.50 28.37
C GLY A 118 0.65 5.35 28.33
N ALA A 119 -0.04 6.17 29.12
CA ALA A 119 -1.49 6.27 29.08
C ALA A 119 -1.96 6.82 27.72
N ASN A 120 -3.03 6.23 27.18
CA ASN A 120 -3.67 6.75 25.98
C ASN A 120 -4.30 8.12 26.27
N GLY A 121 -4.23 9.02 25.29
CA GLY A 121 -4.96 10.28 25.33
C GLY A 121 -6.46 10.05 25.33
N ALA A 122 -7.20 10.94 26.02
CA ALA A 122 -8.65 10.83 26.14
C ALA A 122 -9.35 11.00 24.78
N PRO A 123 -10.26 10.10 24.39
CA PRO A 123 -11.02 10.20 23.15
C PRO A 123 -11.82 11.48 23.05
N GLY A 124 -11.95 12.03 21.84
CA GLY A 124 -12.70 13.24 21.58
C GLY A 124 -12.12 14.51 22.22
N THR A 125 -10.89 14.48 22.72
CA THR A 125 -10.21 15.67 23.28
C THR A 125 -9.04 16.15 22.44
N GLY A 126 -8.50 15.27 21.59
CA GLY A 126 -7.22 15.51 20.93
C GLY A 126 -6.02 15.50 21.89
N ALA A 127 -6.17 14.95 23.10
CA ALA A 127 -5.08 14.87 24.05
C ALA A 127 -3.97 13.93 23.57
N ASP A 128 -2.72 14.33 23.76
CA ASP A 128 -1.57 13.50 23.43
C ASP A 128 -1.51 12.25 24.31
N GLY A 129 -0.95 11.18 23.76
CA GLY A 129 -0.56 10.01 24.52
C GLY A 129 0.62 10.33 25.43
N ALA A 130 0.60 9.81 26.65
CA ALA A 130 1.72 9.97 27.56
C ALA A 130 2.94 9.16 27.06
N PRO A 131 4.17 9.59 27.37
CA PRO A 131 5.34 8.81 27.00
C PRO A 131 5.41 7.50 27.82
N GLY A 132 6.04 6.45 27.26
CA GLY A 132 6.23 5.14 27.92
C GLY A 132 7.14 5.18 29.15
N GLY A 133 7.58 4.07 29.73
CA GLY A 133 8.63 4.06 30.77
C GLY A 133 9.99 4.50 30.21
N TRP A 134 10.95 4.88 31.06
CA TRP A 134 12.28 5.28 30.60
C TRP A 134 13.04 4.15 29.89
N LEU A 135 12.95 2.93 30.41
CA LEU A 135 13.69 1.77 29.90
C LEU A 135 12.84 0.93 28.97
N ILE A 136 11.72 0.38 29.46
CA ILE A 136 10.78 -0.42 28.65
C ILE A 136 9.41 0.24 28.67
N GLY A 137 8.88 0.60 27.51
CA GLY A 137 7.53 1.12 27.46
C GLY A 137 7.13 1.66 26.11
N ASN A 138 5.93 1.28 25.68
CA ASN A 138 5.31 1.93 24.55
C ASN A 138 4.87 3.33 24.94
N GLY A 139 4.96 4.28 24.02
CA GLY A 139 4.19 5.51 24.16
C GLY A 139 2.70 5.21 24.12
N GLY A 140 1.90 5.98 24.86
CA GLY A 140 0.44 5.87 24.79
C GLY A 140 -0.07 6.34 23.43
N ALA A 141 -1.18 5.78 22.96
CA ALA A 141 -1.83 6.27 21.76
C ALA A 141 -2.40 7.68 21.98
N GLY A 142 -2.34 8.53 20.97
CA GLY A 142 -3.00 9.82 20.99
C GLY A 142 -4.53 9.67 21.07
N GLY A 143 -5.17 10.55 21.82
CA GLY A 143 -6.62 10.64 21.90
C GLY A 143 -7.20 11.14 20.58
N SER A 144 -8.35 10.59 20.18
CA SER A 144 -9.04 11.11 18.99
C SER A 144 -9.46 12.57 19.19
N GLY A 145 -9.49 13.34 18.11
CA GLY A 145 -9.92 14.73 18.14
C GLY A 145 -11.41 14.88 18.41
N ALA A 146 -11.78 16.01 19.01
CA ALA A 146 -13.18 16.32 19.32
C ALA A 146 -14.05 16.37 18.05
N ALA A 147 -15.22 15.74 18.10
CA ALA A 147 -16.23 15.98 17.08
C ALA A 147 -16.71 17.43 17.17
N ASN A 148 -16.82 18.11 16.02
CA ASN A 148 -17.34 19.47 15.96
C ASN A 148 -18.67 19.50 15.21
N ASN A 149 -19.70 19.97 15.92
CA ASN A 149 -21.06 20.08 15.42
C ASN A 149 -21.47 21.54 15.15
N ALA A 150 -20.52 22.48 15.11
CA ALA A 150 -20.76 23.87 14.72
C ALA A 150 -20.71 24.03 13.20
N VAL A 151 -21.55 24.90 12.65
CA VAL A 151 -21.50 25.27 11.22
C VAL A 151 -20.15 25.93 10.92
N GLY A 152 -19.43 25.44 9.91
CA GLY A 152 -18.08 25.91 9.59
C GLY A 152 -16.99 25.52 10.61
N GLY A 153 -17.32 24.72 11.64
CA GLY A 153 -16.37 24.31 12.68
C GLY A 153 -15.37 23.26 12.19
N THR A 154 -14.12 23.35 12.64
CA THR A 154 -13.10 22.32 12.43
C THR A 154 -13.25 21.21 13.46
N GLY A 155 -13.24 19.95 13.04
CA GLY A 155 -13.01 18.83 13.95
C GLY A 155 -11.70 19.04 14.71
N GLY A 156 -11.66 18.64 15.99
CA GLY A 156 -10.44 18.73 16.79
C GLY A 156 -9.33 17.89 16.17
N THR A 157 -8.07 18.29 16.32
CA THR A 157 -6.95 17.45 15.91
C THR A 157 -6.86 16.21 16.79
N GLY A 158 -6.43 15.09 16.23
CA GLY A 158 -5.98 13.96 17.04
C GLY A 158 -4.73 14.34 17.82
N GLY A 159 -4.62 13.80 19.04
CA GLY A 159 -3.43 13.99 19.87
C GLY A 159 -2.23 13.24 19.29
N ALA A 160 -1.03 13.73 19.52
CA ALA A 160 0.18 13.00 19.17
C ALA A 160 0.29 11.70 19.98
N GLY A 161 0.90 10.68 19.39
CA GLY A 161 1.32 9.49 20.12
C GLY A 161 2.47 9.82 21.06
N GLY A 162 2.50 9.16 22.22
CA GLY A 162 3.57 9.32 23.18
C GLY A 162 4.90 8.80 22.66
N ALA A 163 6.01 9.41 23.07
CA ALA A 163 7.33 8.83 22.79
C ALA A 163 7.55 7.54 23.59
N SER A 164 8.35 6.63 23.06
CA SER A 164 8.69 5.39 23.76
C SER A 164 9.77 5.57 24.84
N GLY A 165 10.07 4.48 25.54
CA GLY A 165 11.30 4.34 26.32
C GLY A 165 12.53 4.06 25.46
N LEU A 166 13.64 3.69 26.11
CA LEU A 166 14.83 3.23 25.40
C LEU A 166 14.55 1.99 24.54
N LEU A 167 13.73 1.08 25.08
CA LEU A 167 13.11 -0.07 24.44
C LEU A 167 11.59 0.14 24.41
N GLY A 168 11.03 0.27 23.22
CA GLY A 168 9.59 0.32 23.04
C GLY A 168 9.21 1.07 21.78
N SER A 169 7.97 0.88 21.33
CA SER A 169 7.45 1.61 20.19
C SER A 169 6.83 2.94 20.61
N GLY A 170 6.98 3.96 19.76
CA GLY A 170 6.21 5.18 19.92
C GLY A 170 4.71 4.86 19.81
N GLY A 171 3.89 5.59 20.56
CA GLY A 171 2.44 5.43 20.52
C GLY A 171 1.89 5.85 19.16
N ALA A 172 0.80 5.23 18.73
CA ALA A 172 0.10 5.68 17.53
C ALA A 172 -0.48 7.10 17.73
N GLY A 173 -0.49 7.91 16.68
CA GLY A 173 -1.19 9.18 16.68
C GLY A 173 -2.70 8.99 16.76
N GLY A 174 -3.38 9.90 17.46
CA GLY A 174 -4.83 9.89 17.59
C GLY A 174 -5.53 10.21 16.29
N ALA A 175 -6.69 9.60 16.07
CA ALA A 175 -7.48 9.94 14.89
C ALA A 175 -7.99 11.39 14.96
N GLY A 176 -8.12 12.07 13.82
CA GLY A 176 -8.72 13.40 13.77
C GLY A 176 -10.20 13.41 14.19
N GLY A 177 -10.72 14.55 14.62
CA GLY A 177 -12.13 14.72 14.98
C GLY A 177 -13.05 14.93 13.78
N VAL A 178 -14.27 14.37 13.84
CA VAL A 178 -15.26 14.46 12.74
C VAL A 178 -15.92 15.85 12.76
N ALA A 179 -16.15 16.45 11.60
CA ALA A 179 -17.01 17.65 11.48
C ALA A 179 -18.32 17.30 10.75
N THR A 180 -19.45 17.32 11.47
CA THR A 180 -20.74 16.79 10.99
C THR A 180 -21.61 17.83 10.27
N ASN A 181 -21.33 19.12 10.44
CA ASN A 181 -22.12 20.23 9.89
C ASN A 181 -21.53 20.85 8.62
N THR A 182 -22.39 21.53 7.84
CA THR A 182 -22.03 22.19 6.57
C THR A 182 -20.87 23.17 6.76
N GLY A 183 -19.90 23.15 5.83
CA GLY A 183 -18.70 23.98 5.86
C GLY A 183 -17.60 23.54 6.84
N GLY A 184 -17.83 22.52 7.67
CA GLY A 184 -16.84 22.07 8.66
C GLY A 184 -15.69 21.27 8.05
N ILE A 185 -14.46 21.49 8.56
CA ILE A 185 -13.23 20.82 8.10
C ILE A 185 -12.90 19.66 9.05
N GLY A 186 -12.41 18.54 8.52
CA GLY A 186 -12.05 17.37 9.31
C GLY A 186 -10.84 17.67 10.19
N GLY A 187 -10.82 17.16 11.40
CA GLY A 187 -9.65 17.29 12.26
C GLY A 187 -8.47 16.52 11.67
N ALA A 188 -7.28 17.10 11.72
CA ALA A 188 -6.08 16.37 11.32
C ALA A 188 -5.82 15.20 12.28
N GLY A 189 -5.24 14.11 11.79
CA GLY A 189 -4.71 13.06 12.64
C GLY A 189 -3.49 13.55 13.43
N GLY A 190 -3.27 13.01 14.62
CA GLY A 190 -2.11 13.30 15.43
C GLY A 190 -0.86 12.59 14.89
N THR A 191 0.31 13.14 15.14
CA THR A 191 1.57 12.49 14.73
C THR A 191 1.82 11.22 15.55
N GLY A 192 2.52 10.24 14.97
CA GLY A 192 3.00 9.09 15.71
C GLY A 192 4.13 9.48 16.67
N GLY A 193 4.23 8.76 17.79
CA GLY A 193 5.29 8.96 18.77
C GLY A 193 6.65 8.52 18.24
N ASN A 194 7.71 9.21 18.62
CA ASN A 194 9.07 8.77 18.24
C ASN A 194 9.54 7.61 19.13
N ALA A 195 10.33 6.71 18.56
CA ALA A 195 11.16 5.80 19.35
C ALA A 195 12.53 6.41 19.66
N VAL A 196 13.17 5.96 20.75
CA VAL A 196 14.41 6.56 21.24
C VAL A 196 15.66 5.86 20.69
N LEU A 197 16.01 4.67 21.20
CA LEU A 197 17.21 3.94 20.77
C LEU A 197 16.85 2.66 20.02
N PHE A 198 15.95 1.87 20.61
CA PHE A 198 15.42 0.63 20.05
C PHE A 198 13.90 0.65 20.05
N GLY A 199 13.31 0.41 18.88
CA GLY A 199 11.87 0.24 18.74
C GLY A 199 11.28 1.08 17.62
N ALA A 200 10.06 0.73 17.24
CA ALA A 200 9.41 1.36 16.10
C ALA A 200 8.89 2.76 16.45
N GLY A 201 8.99 3.70 15.52
CA GLY A 201 8.18 4.91 15.57
C GLY A 201 6.70 4.56 15.48
N GLY A 202 5.87 5.33 16.18
CA GLY A 202 4.42 5.18 16.15
C GLY A 202 3.85 5.54 14.79
N ALA A 203 2.77 4.89 14.38
CA ALA A 203 2.05 5.30 13.18
C ALA A 203 1.39 6.66 13.39
N GLY A 204 1.32 7.47 12.34
CA GLY A 204 0.52 8.68 12.33
C GLY A 204 -0.98 8.36 12.40
N GLY A 205 -1.72 9.19 13.11
CA GLY A 205 -3.17 9.07 13.23
C GLY A 205 -3.85 9.35 11.90
N ALA A 206 -4.89 8.59 11.58
CA ALA A 206 -5.72 8.90 10.42
C ALA A 206 -6.59 10.13 10.70
N SER A 207 -6.81 10.99 9.72
CA SER A 207 -7.85 12.01 9.83
C SER A 207 -9.25 11.40 9.63
N THR A 208 -10.27 12.10 10.13
CA THR A 208 -11.66 11.74 9.91
C THR A 208 -12.39 12.72 8.98
N ASN A 209 -13.68 12.46 8.74
CA ASN A 209 -14.45 12.95 7.60
C ASN A 209 -15.30 14.20 7.90
N THR A 210 -15.83 14.80 6.83
CA THR A 210 -16.76 15.92 6.89
C THR A 210 -17.99 15.76 5.99
N THR A 211 -19.10 16.38 6.40
CA THR A 211 -20.30 16.52 5.57
C THR A 211 -20.22 17.76 4.64
N GLY A 212 -19.32 18.72 4.91
CA GLY A 212 -19.41 20.07 4.33
C GLY A 212 -18.13 20.85 4.00
N GLY A 213 -16.94 20.39 4.37
CA GLY A 213 -15.66 21.10 4.16
C GLY A 213 -14.50 20.15 3.85
N ALA A 214 -13.25 20.61 3.85
CA ALA A 214 -12.11 19.75 3.49
C ALA A 214 -11.89 18.62 4.51
N GLY A 215 -11.38 17.48 4.05
CA GLY A 215 -10.92 16.41 4.93
C GLY A 215 -9.65 16.86 5.67
N GLY A 216 -9.47 16.42 6.91
CA GLY A 216 -8.25 16.73 7.67
C GLY A 216 -7.04 15.97 7.14
N ALA A 217 -5.84 16.49 7.33
CA ALA A 217 -4.62 15.77 6.96
C ALA A 217 -4.38 14.58 7.90
N GLY A 218 -3.86 13.46 7.40
CA GLY A 218 -3.31 12.41 8.24
C GLY A 218 -2.12 12.94 9.03
N GLY A 219 -1.89 12.38 10.22
CA GLY A 219 -0.73 12.73 11.02
C GLY A 219 0.54 12.06 10.50
N ASP A 220 1.69 12.68 10.68
CA ASP A 220 2.97 12.09 10.27
C ASP A 220 3.32 10.87 11.12
N GLY A 221 4.08 9.93 10.56
CA GLY A 221 4.67 8.83 11.30
C GLY A 221 5.77 9.30 12.23
N GLY A 222 5.91 8.64 13.38
CA GLY A 222 7.00 8.87 14.32
C GLY A 222 8.33 8.34 13.79
N ASN A 223 9.44 8.97 14.17
CA ASN A 223 10.76 8.51 13.79
C ASN A 223 11.10 7.18 14.47
N ALA A 224 11.89 6.37 13.79
CA ALA A 224 12.43 5.14 14.34
C ALA A 224 13.45 5.41 15.46
N GLY A 225 13.72 4.38 16.28
CA GLY A 225 14.84 4.41 17.22
C GLY A 225 16.17 4.62 16.51
N LEU A 226 17.10 5.33 17.16
CA LEU A 226 18.36 5.76 16.54
C LEU A 226 19.14 4.61 15.88
N LEU A 227 19.15 3.43 16.50
CA LEU A 227 19.97 2.31 16.04
C LEU A 227 19.13 1.28 15.29
N PHE A 228 18.04 0.80 15.89
CA PHE A 228 17.11 -0.15 15.28
C PHE A 228 15.68 0.18 15.67
N GLY A 229 14.73 -0.21 14.83
CA GLY A 229 13.36 0.26 14.94
C GLY A 229 12.81 0.57 13.57
N ALA A 230 11.61 0.15 13.26
CA ALA A 230 10.98 0.65 12.05
C ALA A 230 10.56 2.11 12.21
N ALA A 231 10.69 2.90 11.16
CA ALA A 231 10.07 4.22 11.16
C ALA A 231 8.54 4.10 11.11
N GLY A 232 7.87 5.01 11.80
CA GLY A 232 6.43 5.13 11.80
C GLY A 232 5.91 5.48 10.41
N VAL A 233 4.78 4.89 10.05
CA VAL A 233 4.09 5.20 8.79
C VAL A 233 3.22 6.45 8.95
N GLY A 234 3.04 7.20 7.87
CA GLY A 234 2.12 8.33 7.85
C GLY A 234 0.66 7.90 7.91
N GLY A 235 -0.16 8.67 8.61
CA GLY A 235 -1.60 8.45 8.74
C GLY A 235 -2.34 8.79 7.45
N ALA A 236 -3.49 8.14 7.23
CA ALA A 236 -4.32 8.43 6.07
C ALA A 236 -5.02 9.81 6.19
N GLY A 237 -5.16 10.50 5.06
CA GLY A 237 -5.95 11.73 4.96
C GLY A 237 -7.46 11.48 5.06
N GLY A 238 -8.18 12.50 5.54
CA GLY A 238 -9.62 12.43 5.79
C GLY A 238 -10.46 12.52 4.52
N PHE A 239 -11.64 11.92 4.54
CA PHE A 239 -12.62 12.08 3.46
C PHE A 239 -13.28 13.48 3.53
N ALA A 240 -13.75 14.00 2.40
CA ALA A 240 -14.62 15.16 2.27
C ALA A 240 -15.85 14.84 1.40
N LEU A 241 -17.07 14.93 1.95
CA LEU A 241 -18.30 14.66 1.20
C LEU A 241 -18.68 15.81 0.25
N ALA A 242 -18.30 17.05 0.58
CA ALA A 242 -18.71 18.23 -0.16
C ALA A 242 -18.09 18.28 -1.56
N THR A 243 -18.91 18.63 -2.56
CA THR A 243 -18.56 18.57 -3.99
C THR A 243 -17.49 19.57 -4.43
N THR A 244 -17.13 20.53 -3.58
CA THR A 244 -16.05 21.50 -3.84
C THR A 244 -14.87 21.38 -2.87
N ALA A 245 -14.94 20.46 -1.90
CA ALA A 245 -13.93 20.34 -0.87
C ALA A 245 -12.91 19.25 -1.22
N SER A 246 -11.64 19.48 -0.89
CA SER A 246 -10.60 18.49 -1.05
C SER A 246 -10.65 17.44 0.07
N GLY A 247 -10.31 16.20 -0.25
CA GLY A 247 -9.88 15.24 0.74
C GLY A 247 -8.62 15.73 1.42
N GLY A 248 -8.38 15.24 2.63
CA GLY A 248 -7.18 15.60 3.36
C GLY A 248 -5.93 14.95 2.79
N ALA A 249 -4.78 15.57 2.94
CA ALA A 249 -3.53 14.93 2.56
C ALA A 249 -3.21 13.74 3.47
N GLY A 250 -2.49 12.74 2.98
CA GLY A 250 -1.85 11.74 3.85
C GLY A 250 -0.70 12.36 4.63
N GLY A 251 -0.44 11.85 5.83
CA GLY A 251 0.71 12.23 6.64
C GLY A 251 2.00 11.68 6.06
N ALA A 252 3.13 12.34 6.28
CA ALA A 252 4.42 11.83 5.87
C ALA A 252 4.84 10.60 6.69
N GLY A 253 5.68 9.74 6.13
CA GLY A 253 6.36 8.71 6.91
C GLY A 253 7.45 9.30 7.80
N GLY A 254 7.70 8.67 8.96
CA GLY A 254 8.77 9.03 9.87
C GLY A 254 10.16 8.72 9.30
N ALA A 255 11.20 9.35 9.81
CA ALA A 255 12.57 9.04 9.40
C ALA A 255 13.08 7.72 10.00
N GLY A 256 13.91 7.01 9.24
CA GLY A 256 14.63 5.82 9.70
C GLY A 256 15.79 6.14 10.65
N GLY A 257 16.10 5.19 11.54
CA GLY A 257 17.34 5.13 12.31
C GLY A 257 18.49 4.58 11.48
N MET A 258 19.70 4.52 12.04
CA MET A 258 20.94 4.24 11.29
C MET A 258 20.87 3.07 10.30
N PHE A 259 20.20 1.98 10.66
CA PHE A 259 20.11 0.76 9.83
C PHE A 259 18.72 0.52 9.24
N THR A 260 17.78 1.46 9.39
CA THR A 260 16.39 1.21 9.06
C THR A 260 15.91 2.14 7.96
N ASP A 261 14.99 1.61 7.16
CA ASP A 261 14.36 2.36 6.10
C ASP A 261 13.48 3.50 6.67
N GLY A 262 13.24 4.49 5.83
CA GLY A 262 12.26 5.53 6.11
C GLY A 262 10.85 4.98 6.14
N GLY A 263 10.00 5.62 6.93
CA GLY A 263 8.60 5.26 7.10
C GLY A 263 7.85 5.53 5.81
N VAL A 264 6.81 4.76 5.54
CA VAL A 264 6.01 4.98 4.34
C VAL A 264 5.03 6.13 4.54
N GLY A 265 4.82 6.94 3.49
CA GLY A 265 3.81 7.99 3.49
C GLY A 265 2.38 7.47 3.52
N GLY A 266 1.51 8.18 4.22
CA GLY A 266 0.09 7.87 4.32
C GLY A 266 -0.65 8.15 3.03
N VAL A 267 -1.76 7.45 2.80
CA VAL A 267 -2.60 7.67 1.62
C VAL A 267 -3.39 8.98 1.73
N GLY A 268 -3.59 9.65 0.59
CA GLY A 268 -4.44 10.83 0.49
C GLY A 268 -5.91 10.48 0.68
N GLY A 269 -6.61 11.35 1.40
CA GLY A 269 -8.03 11.25 1.65
C GLY A 269 -8.86 11.57 0.41
N LYS A 270 -10.05 11.02 0.33
CA LYS A 270 -10.96 11.26 -0.79
C LYS A 270 -11.68 12.61 -0.66
N GLY A 271 -12.09 13.27 -1.74
CA GLY A 271 -12.96 14.44 -1.64
C GLY A 271 -13.71 14.79 -2.92
N GLY A 272 -14.29 15.98 -2.98
CA GLY A 272 -14.65 16.59 -4.26
C GLY A 272 -13.41 16.79 -5.14
N PHE A 273 -12.28 17.12 -4.51
CA PHE A 273 -10.93 16.89 -5.03
C PHE A 273 -10.25 15.82 -4.17
N GLY A 274 -9.45 14.93 -4.75
CA GLY A 274 -8.64 14.00 -3.98
C GLY A 274 -7.54 14.72 -3.19
N GLY A 275 -7.28 14.29 -1.98
CA GLY A 275 -6.16 14.75 -1.17
C GLY A 275 -4.84 14.12 -1.62
N ALA A 276 -3.73 14.83 -1.49
CA ALA A 276 -2.43 14.29 -1.87
C ALA A 276 -2.00 13.13 -0.96
N GLY A 277 -1.23 12.18 -1.48
CA GLY A 277 -0.52 11.20 -0.67
C GLY A 277 0.60 11.87 0.14
N GLY A 278 0.87 11.33 1.32
CA GLY A 278 1.98 11.76 2.16
C GLY A 278 3.32 11.30 1.59
N ALA A 279 4.37 12.09 1.80
CA ALA A 279 5.70 11.71 1.38
C ALA A 279 6.23 10.51 2.18
N GLY A 280 7.09 9.71 1.57
CA GLY A 280 7.91 8.75 2.31
C GLY A 280 8.93 9.46 3.20
N GLY A 281 9.19 8.90 4.36
CA GLY A 281 10.23 9.34 5.26
C GLY A 281 11.62 9.02 4.70
N ASN A 282 12.62 9.78 5.12
CA ASN A 282 13.99 9.51 4.69
C ASN A 282 14.54 8.27 5.39
N GLY A 283 15.37 7.49 4.68
CA GLY A 283 16.13 6.41 5.28
C GLY A 283 17.20 6.93 6.24
N GLY A 284 17.53 6.16 7.27
CA GLY A 284 18.72 6.43 8.05
C GLY A 284 19.98 5.99 7.32
N LEU A 285 21.16 6.10 7.93
CA LEU A 285 22.48 6.03 7.28
C LEU A 285 22.62 4.93 6.19
N PHE A 286 22.14 3.72 6.46
CA PHE A 286 22.14 2.58 5.53
C PHE A 286 20.76 2.22 4.98
N GLY A 287 19.69 2.81 5.51
CA GLY A 287 18.32 2.54 5.13
C GLY A 287 17.93 3.21 3.82
N ALA A 288 17.07 2.53 3.07
CA ALA A 288 16.41 3.11 1.92
C ALA A 288 15.39 4.17 2.35
N GLY A 289 15.06 5.08 1.45
CA GLY A 289 13.94 5.99 1.62
C GLY A 289 12.62 5.23 1.68
N GLY A 290 11.72 5.70 2.52
CA GLY A 290 10.35 5.20 2.60
C GLY A 290 9.60 5.50 1.30
N THR A 291 8.62 4.66 0.97
CA THR A 291 7.81 4.91 -0.22
C THR A 291 6.81 6.05 0.01
N GLY A 292 6.40 6.74 -1.04
CA GLY A 292 5.34 7.74 -0.97
C GLY A 292 3.95 7.11 -0.92
N GLY A 293 3.01 7.75 -0.24
CA GLY A 293 1.61 7.30 -0.17
C GLY A 293 0.86 7.55 -1.47
N ALA A 294 -0.14 6.73 -1.77
CA ALA A 294 -1.02 6.98 -2.92
C ALA A 294 -1.88 8.24 -2.73
N GLY A 295 -2.16 8.96 -3.80
CA GLY A 295 -3.11 10.07 -3.81
C GLY A 295 -4.56 9.61 -3.67
N GLY A 296 -5.39 10.44 -3.04
CA GLY A 296 -6.80 10.18 -2.84
C GLY A 296 -7.60 10.33 -4.12
N THR A 297 -8.70 9.58 -4.25
CA THR A 297 -9.59 9.70 -5.41
C THR A 297 -10.66 10.78 -5.19
N ILE A 298 -11.52 11.01 -6.18
CA ILE A 298 -12.72 11.84 -6.01
C ILE A 298 -13.92 11.05 -5.46
N GLY A 299 -14.97 11.78 -5.03
CA GLY A 299 -16.28 11.24 -4.74
C GLY A 299 -17.23 11.12 -5.92
N ALA A 300 -18.21 10.21 -5.78
CA ALA A 300 -19.20 9.93 -6.82
C ALA A 300 -19.99 11.19 -7.19
N GLY A 301 -20.09 11.50 -8.49
CA GLY A 301 -20.92 12.58 -9.02
C GLY A 301 -20.32 13.99 -8.95
N VAL A 302 -19.02 14.13 -8.66
CA VAL A 302 -18.35 15.43 -8.47
C VAL A 302 -17.34 15.74 -9.58
N ALA A 303 -17.29 16.99 -10.05
CA ALA A 303 -16.34 17.47 -11.07
C ALA A 303 -15.05 18.04 -10.44
N GLY A 304 -14.24 17.19 -9.82
CA GLY A 304 -12.91 17.60 -9.31
C GLY A 304 -11.78 16.68 -9.74
N MET A 305 -10.57 17.04 -9.31
CA MET A 305 -9.32 16.37 -9.67
C MET A 305 -8.97 15.28 -8.66
N GLY A 306 -8.23 14.26 -9.08
CA GLY A 306 -7.62 13.30 -8.17
C GLY A 306 -6.46 13.93 -7.40
N GLY A 307 -6.13 13.36 -6.25
CA GLY A 307 -5.01 13.79 -5.43
C GLY A 307 -3.70 13.28 -5.99
N ALA A 308 -2.64 14.09 -5.93
CA ALA A 308 -1.32 13.65 -6.34
C ALA A 308 -0.78 12.54 -5.41
N GLY A 309 0.05 11.64 -5.92
CA GLY A 309 0.81 10.70 -5.10
C GLY A 309 1.90 11.42 -4.30
N GLY A 310 2.22 10.88 -3.13
CA GLY A 310 3.32 11.37 -2.31
C GLY A 310 4.68 11.05 -2.91
N ALA A 311 5.65 11.93 -2.75
CA ALA A 311 7.02 11.64 -3.17
C ALA A 311 7.62 10.49 -2.33
N GLY A 312 8.52 9.72 -2.92
CA GLY A 312 9.36 8.79 -2.18
C GLY A 312 10.39 9.54 -1.32
N GLY A 313 10.71 8.99 -0.15
CA GLY A 313 11.74 9.53 0.73
C GLY A 313 13.13 9.34 0.13
N ALA A 314 14.07 10.20 0.52
CA ALA A 314 15.46 10.01 0.12
C ALA A 314 16.07 8.80 0.85
N GLY A 315 16.96 8.08 0.19
CA GLY A 315 17.84 7.13 0.86
C GLY A 315 18.75 7.85 1.84
N GLY A 316 19.13 7.19 2.94
CA GLY A 316 20.24 7.68 3.73
C GLY A 316 21.56 7.58 2.97
N LEU A 317 22.68 7.91 3.59
CA LEU A 317 23.98 8.08 2.92
C LEU A 317 24.36 6.93 1.96
N PHE A 318 23.97 5.70 2.28
CA PHE A 318 24.21 4.50 1.46
C PHE A 318 22.95 3.85 0.86
N GLY A 319 21.75 4.31 1.25
CA GLY A 319 20.49 3.65 0.90
C GLY A 319 19.94 4.01 -0.48
N ALA A 320 19.00 3.20 -0.97
CA ALA A 320 18.22 3.49 -2.18
C ALA A 320 17.19 4.59 -1.94
N GLY A 321 16.78 5.28 -3.00
CA GLY A 321 15.65 6.19 -2.92
C GLY A 321 14.31 5.45 -2.83
N GLY A 322 13.36 5.99 -2.05
CA GLY A 322 12.02 5.43 -1.94
C GLY A 322 11.20 5.62 -3.22
N THR A 323 10.26 4.73 -3.53
CA THR A 323 9.39 4.91 -4.70
C THR A 323 8.34 5.99 -4.45
N GLY A 324 7.97 6.74 -5.48
CA GLY A 324 6.82 7.64 -5.44
C GLY A 324 5.49 6.87 -5.35
N GLY A 325 4.49 7.51 -4.74
CA GLY A 325 3.13 7.00 -4.65
C GLY A 325 2.35 7.22 -5.94
N SER A 326 1.38 6.36 -6.26
CA SER A 326 0.49 6.57 -7.41
C SER A 326 -0.47 7.74 -7.18
N GLY A 327 -0.79 8.51 -8.21
CA GLY A 327 -1.85 9.51 -8.19
C GLY A 327 -3.24 8.89 -8.11
N GLY A 328 -4.20 9.61 -7.52
CA GLY A 328 -5.58 9.17 -7.38
C GLY A 328 -6.45 9.52 -8.60
N GLY A 329 -7.53 8.79 -8.83
CA GLY A 329 -8.47 9.08 -9.92
C GLY A 329 -9.35 10.31 -9.69
N GLY A 330 -9.61 11.08 -10.76
CA GLY A 330 -10.39 12.32 -10.75
C GLY A 330 -11.44 12.41 -11.87
N ALA A 331 -12.44 13.27 -11.68
CA ALA A 331 -13.42 13.56 -12.73
C ALA A 331 -12.81 14.40 -13.84
N THR A 332 -12.21 15.54 -13.49
CA THR A 332 -11.69 16.49 -14.49
C THR A 332 -10.23 16.24 -14.81
N THR A 333 -9.44 15.84 -13.82
CA THR A 333 -8.03 15.52 -14.02
C THR A 333 -7.64 14.43 -13.04
N GLY A 334 -6.93 13.41 -13.49
CA GLY A 334 -6.28 12.49 -12.57
C GLY A 334 -5.21 13.20 -11.74
N GLY A 335 -4.95 12.72 -10.53
CA GLY A 335 -3.85 13.25 -9.73
C GLY A 335 -2.52 12.79 -10.29
N ASP A 336 -1.48 13.61 -10.22
CA ASP A 336 -0.15 13.21 -10.70
C ASP A 336 0.45 12.11 -9.81
N GLY A 337 1.34 11.29 -10.37
CA GLY A 337 2.17 10.39 -9.59
C GLY A 337 3.24 11.14 -8.79
N GLY A 338 3.59 10.64 -7.61
CA GLY A 338 4.65 11.22 -6.80
C GLY A 338 6.03 10.94 -7.38
N ALA A 339 6.98 11.85 -7.25
CA ALA A 339 8.35 11.59 -7.68
C ALA A 339 9.02 10.49 -6.85
N GLY A 340 9.94 9.75 -7.45
CA GLY A 340 10.84 8.85 -6.73
C GLY A 340 11.87 9.63 -5.91
N GLY A 341 12.23 9.09 -4.75
CA GLY A 341 13.27 9.63 -3.90
C GLY A 341 14.66 9.44 -4.50
N ASN A 342 15.60 10.33 -4.20
CA ASN A 342 16.98 10.16 -4.59
C ASN A 342 17.68 9.11 -3.72
N ALA A 343 18.64 8.39 -4.27
CA ALA A 343 19.53 7.52 -3.50
C ALA A 343 20.54 8.33 -2.66
N GLY A 344 21.16 7.65 -1.70
CA GLY A 344 22.22 8.17 -0.86
C GLY A 344 23.42 8.69 -1.65
N THR A 345 23.98 9.81 -1.22
CA THR A 345 25.07 10.48 -1.96
C THR A 345 26.34 9.63 -2.07
N LEU A 346 26.64 8.78 -1.08
CA LEU A 346 27.80 7.87 -1.08
C LEU A 346 27.40 6.41 -1.33
N SER A 347 26.18 6.18 -1.83
CA SER A 347 25.74 4.82 -2.08
C SER A 347 26.64 4.12 -3.11
N LEU A 348 26.96 2.86 -2.81
CA LEU A 348 27.78 1.99 -3.66
C LEU A 348 26.91 1.30 -4.71
N GLY A 349 26.03 2.07 -5.35
CA GLY A 349 25.20 1.63 -6.47
C GLY A 349 23.71 1.46 -6.18
N ALA A 350 23.20 1.93 -5.03
CA ALA A 350 21.75 1.97 -4.85
C ALA A 350 21.10 2.88 -5.90
N ALA A 351 19.91 2.47 -6.34
CA ALA A 351 19.17 3.18 -7.37
C ALA A 351 18.35 4.32 -6.77
N GLY A 352 18.11 5.35 -7.57
CA GLY A 352 17.02 6.28 -7.30
C GLY A 352 15.67 5.54 -7.33
N GLY A 353 14.71 6.01 -6.56
CA GLY A 353 13.39 5.41 -6.49
C GLY A 353 12.61 5.58 -7.78
N ALA A 354 11.76 4.63 -8.13
CA ALA A 354 10.85 4.80 -9.27
C ALA A 354 9.80 5.89 -8.96
N GLY A 355 9.41 6.66 -9.98
CA GLY A 355 8.30 7.60 -9.90
C GLY A 355 6.95 6.88 -9.85
N GLY A 356 5.97 7.47 -9.19
CA GLY A 356 4.62 6.93 -9.08
C GLY A 356 3.82 7.09 -10.37
N ALA A 357 2.85 6.21 -10.58
CA ALA A 357 2.00 6.22 -11.76
C ALA A 357 0.88 7.29 -11.62
N GLY A 358 0.48 7.99 -12.68
CA GLY A 358 -0.53 9.06 -12.67
C GLY A 358 -1.99 8.58 -12.62
N GLY A 359 -2.85 9.27 -11.90
CA GLY A 359 -4.27 8.97 -11.81
C GLY A 359 -5.04 9.23 -13.11
N GLU A 360 -6.27 8.75 -13.18
CA GLU A 360 -7.17 8.85 -14.34
C GLU A 360 -8.14 10.04 -14.32
N GLY A 361 -8.57 10.50 -15.51
CA GLY A 361 -9.59 11.54 -15.72
C GLY A 361 -10.89 11.00 -16.36
N LEU A 362 -12.03 11.14 -15.67
CA LEU A 362 -13.30 10.42 -15.90
C LEU A 362 -14.42 11.19 -16.65
N ALA A 363 -14.42 12.52 -16.68
CA ALA A 363 -15.60 13.31 -17.02
C ALA A 363 -15.80 13.46 -18.54
N SER A 364 -17.06 13.40 -18.99
CA SER A 364 -17.42 13.57 -20.41
C SER A 364 -17.14 14.97 -20.99
N ALA A 365 -16.87 15.98 -20.15
CA ALA A 365 -16.66 17.36 -20.58
C ALA A 365 -15.26 17.95 -20.27
N GLY A 366 -14.27 17.13 -19.88
CA GLY A 366 -12.90 17.62 -19.60
C GLY A 366 -12.14 16.75 -18.60
N GLY A 367 -11.92 15.47 -18.91
CA GLY A 367 -11.25 14.49 -18.05
C GLY A 367 -9.84 14.17 -18.53
N ASP A 368 -8.82 14.90 -18.09
CA ASP A 368 -7.42 14.66 -18.43
C ASP A 368 -6.77 13.62 -17.49
N GLY A 369 -5.82 12.84 -17.98
CA GLY A 369 -5.04 11.94 -17.14
C GLY A 369 -3.99 12.71 -16.34
N GLY A 370 -3.71 12.26 -15.13
CA GLY A 370 -2.61 12.77 -14.31
C GLY A 370 -1.25 12.35 -14.87
N ALA A 371 -0.24 13.19 -14.71
CA ALA A 371 1.12 12.88 -15.11
C ALA A 371 1.70 11.73 -14.28
N GLY A 372 2.62 10.96 -14.85
CA GLY A 372 3.48 10.08 -14.08
C GLY A 372 4.54 10.89 -13.32
N GLY A 373 4.91 10.43 -12.14
CA GLY A 373 5.97 11.05 -11.34
C GLY A 373 7.35 10.78 -11.92
N ASP A 374 8.28 11.70 -11.74
CA ASP A 374 9.67 11.50 -12.18
C ASP A 374 10.38 10.43 -11.35
N GLY A 375 11.33 9.73 -11.97
CA GLY A 375 12.24 8.83 -11.28
C GLY A 375 13.29 9.61 -10.47
N GLY A 376 13.65 9.09 -9.30
CA GLY A 376 14.69 9.66 -8.45
C GLY A 376 16.08 9.47 -9.05
N ASN A 377 17.02 10.35 -8.70
CA ASN A 377 18.41 10.22 -9.12
C ASN A 377 19.17 9.19 -8.26
N ALA A 378 20.21 8.60 -8.82
CA ALA A 378 21.15 7.75 -8.08
C ALA A 378 22.07 8.58 -7.15
N GLY A 379 22.98 7.87 -6.46
CA GLY A 379 24.04 8.49 -5.66
C GLY A 379 25.08 9.23 -6.50
N MET A 380 26.03 9.91 -5.86
CA MET A 380 26.94 10.80 -6.60
C MET A 380 27.83 10.10 -7.62
N PHE A 381 28.34 8.91 -7.30
CA PHE A 381 29.34 8.22 -8.12
C PHE A 381 28.83 6.98 -8.81
N PHE A 382 27.96 6.20 -8.15
CA PHE A 382 27.48 4.91 -8.62
C PHE A 382 25.96 4.83 -8.54
N GLY A 383 25.38 3.95 -9.35
CA GLY A 383 23.98 3.57 -9.29
C GLY A 383 23.19 4.11 -10.47
N SER A 384 22.07 3.45 -10.75
CA SER A 384 21.16 3.82 -11.84
C SER A 384 20.08 4.80 -11.38
N GLY A 385 19.64 5.66 -12.28
CA GLY A 385 18.45 6.46 -12.03
C GLY A 385 17.17 5.62 -11.92
N GLY A 386 16.18 6.18 -11.24
CA GLY A 386 14.83 5.64 -11.09
C GLY A 386 14.06 5.65 -12.41
N ALA A 387 13.22 4.65 -12.67
CA ALA A 387 12.26 4.74 -13.77
C ALA A 387 11.22 5.84 -13.48
N GLY A 388 10.81 6.59 -14.50
CA GLY A 388 9.66 7.48 -14.41
C GLY A 388 8.36 6.69 -14.31
N GLY A 389 7.31 7.31 -13.79
CA GLY A 389 5.98 6.70 -13.66
C GLY A 389 5.18 6.79 -14.96
N ALA A 390 4.27 5.84 -15.19
CA ALA A 390 3.32 5.93 -16.30
C ALA A 390 2.35 7.10 -16.10
N GLY A 391 1.96 7.78 -17.19
CA GLY A 391 0.89 8.75 -17.20
C GLY A 391 -0.47 8.08 -17.19
N GLY A 392 -1.43 8.69 -16.49
CA GLY A 392 -2.78 8.16 -16.33
C GLY A 392 -3.66 8.34 -17.55
N PHE A 393 -4.71 7.52 -17.66
CA PHE A 393 -5.70 7.65 -18.72
C PHE A 393 -6.51 8.95 -18.58
N GLY A 394 -6.83 9.62 -19.68
CA GLY A 394 -7.77 10.74 -19.68
C GLY A 394 -8.76 10.66 -20.82
N ARG A 395 -10.05 10.87 -20.58
CA ARG A 395 -11.05 10.96 -21.65
C ARG A 395 -10.72 12.04 -22.68
N THR A 396 -10.21 13.20 -22.26
CA THR A 396 -9.79 14.29 -23.16
C THR A 396 -8.32 14.14 -23.51
N THR A 397 -7.41 14.35 -22.57
CA THR A 397 -5.97 14.24 -22.82
C THR A 397 -5.37 13.16 -21.95
N GLY A 398 -4.55 12.29 -22.52
CA GLY A 398 -3.80 11.33 -21.72
C GLY A 398 -2.73 12.02 -20.89
N GLY A 399 -2.49 11.54 -19.67
CA GLY A 399 -1.44 12.07 -18.81
C GLY A 399 -0.06 11.84 -19.40
N ILE A 400 0.87 12.77 -19.20
CA ILE A 400 2.25 12.60 -19.65
C ILE A 400 2.97 11.53 -18.80
N GLY A 401 3.87 10.76 -19.39
CA GLY A 401 4.76 9.89 -18.64
C GLY A 401 5.83 10.70 -17.89
N GLY A 402 6.21 10.25 -16.69
CA GLY A 402 7.25 10.88 -15.89
C GLY A 402 8.65 10.66 -16.48
N THR A 403 9.58 11.56 -16.22
CA THR A 403 10.96 11.41 -16.70
C THR A 403 11.72 10.36 -15.90
N GLY A 404 12.69 9.70 -16.53
CA GLY A 404 13.61 8.81 -15.84
C GLY A 404 14.68 9.60 -15.08
N GLY A 405 15.06 9.14 -13.90
CA GLY A 405 16.09 9.76 -13.08
C GLY A 405 17.49 9.58 -13.67
N ASN A 406 18.43 10.41 -13.22
CA ASN A 406 19.83 10.32 -13.67
C ASN A 406 20.63 9.33 -12.82
N ALA A 407 21.64 8.73 -13.44
CA ALA A 407 22.61 7.87 -12.79
C ALA A 407 23.70 8.64 -12.02
N GLY A 408 24.53 7.91 -11.28
CA GLY A 408 25.73 8.45 -10.64
C GLY A 408 26.84 8.73 -11.66
N LEU A 409 27.74 9.65 -11.31
CA LEU A 409 28.71 10.24 -12.24
C LEU A 409 29.62 9.23 -12.95
N LEU A 410 30.05 8.15 -12.28
CA LEU A 410 31.07 7.24 -12.80
C LEU A 410 30.44 6.05 -13.51
N ASN A 411 29.45 5.42 -12.89
CA ASN A 411 28.87 4.18 -13.37
C ASN A 411 27.39 4.06 -13.00
N GLY A 412 26.56 3.86 -14.02
CA GLY A 412 25.14 3.55 -13.91
C GLY A 412 24.37 3.98 -15.16
N SER A 413 23.26 3.31 -15.44
CA SER A 413 22.36 3.71 -16.52
C SER A 413 21.36 4.77 -16.04
N GLY A 414 20.98 5.69 -16.94
CA GLY A 414 19.83 6.54 -16.69
C GLY A 414 18.56 5.70 -16.54
N GLY A 415 17.56 6.22 -15.83
CA GLY A 415 16.28 5.55 -15.69
C GLY A 415 15.44 5.64 -16.97
N ALA A 416 14.60 4.65 -17.24
CA ALA A 416 13.62 4.75 -18.33
C ALA A 416 12.58 5.84 -18.02
N GLY A 417 12.18 6.64 -19.01
CA GLY A 417 11.01 7.52 -18.90
C GLY A 417 9.72 6.69 -18.87
N GLY A 418 8.64 7.22 -18.34
CA GLY A 418 7.36 6.53 -18.25
C GLY A 418 6.53 6.59 -19.52
N ALA A 419 5.66 5.59 -19.73
CA ALA A 419 4.71 5.61 -20.84
C ALA A 419 3.65 6.71 -20.65
N GLY A 420 3.20 7.33 -21.74
CA GLY A 420 2.08 8.27 -21.75
C GLY A 420 0.73 7.57 -21.59
N GLY A 421 -0.21 8.29 -21.01
CA GLY A 421 -1.59 7.88 -20.81
C GLY A 421 -2.40 7.81 -22.10
N ALA A 422 -3.31 6.86 -22.20
CA ALA A 422 -4.25 6.79 -23.32
C ALA A 422 -5.36 7.86 -23.20
N ALA A 423 -5.99 8.18 -24.34
CA ALA A 423 -7.09 9.12 -24.44
C ALA A 423 -8.23 8.68 -25.37
N ILE A 424 -9.36 9.39 -25.31
CA ILE A 424 -10.50 9.17 -26.23
C ILE A 424 -10.58 10.32 -27.24
N THR A 425 -10.89 11.53 -26.78
CA THR A 425 -11.31 12.62 -27.66
C THR A 425 -10.18 13.57 -28.07
N GLY A 426 -9.24 13.84 -27.18
CA GLY A 426 -8.05 14.66 -27.40
C GLY A 426 -6.78 13.82 -27.53
N PRO A 427 -5.59 14.43 -27.44
CA PRO A 427 -4.35 13.71 -27.71
C PRO A 427 -4.02 12.69 -26.63
N GLY A 428 -3.40 11.58 -27.04
CA GLY A 428 -2.73 10.70 -26.10
C GLY A 428 -1.58 11.42 -25.38
N GLY A 429 -1.27 11.00 -24.17
CA GLY A 429 -0.20 11.58 -23.37
C GLY A 429 1.16 11.34 -23.99
N THR A 430 2.08 12.29 -23.89
CA THR A 430 3.45 12.09 -24.34
C THR A 430 4.19 11.15 -23.40
N GLY A 431 5.07 10.31 -23.94
CA GLY A 431 5.98 9.53 -23.10
C GLY A 431 7.04 10.42 -22.45
N GLY A 432 7.50 10.01 -21.27
CA GLY A 432 8.52 10.71 -20.50
C GLY A 432 9.92 10.55 -21.10
N ALA A 433 10.81 11.50 -20.87
CA ALA A 433 12.20 11.38 -21.31
C ALA A 433 12.97 10.35 -20.48
N GLY A 434 13.93 9.66 -21.10
CA GLY A 434 14.88 8.82 -20.39
C GLY A 434 15.98 9.63 -19.70
N GLY A 435 16.47 9.11 -18.57
CA GLY A 435 17.50 9.75 -17.77
C GLY A 435 18.91 9.65 -18.36
N ILE A 436 19.83 10.46 -17.84
CA ILE A 436 21.24 10.50 -18.26
C ILE A 436 22.04 9.44 -17.47
N PRO A 437 22.97 8.69 -18.11
CA PRO A 437 23.84 7.75 -17.43
C PRO A 437 25.05 8.43 -16.80
N GLY A 438 25.84 7.64 -16.08
CA GLY A 438 27.19 8.01 -15.68
C GLY A 438 28.17 7.96 -16.85
N LEU A 439 29.45 8.12 -16.53
CA LEU A 439 30.54 8.00 -17.50
C LEU A 439 30.51 6.66 -18.25
N ILE A 440 30.19 5.60 -17.51
CA ILE A 440 29.92 4.25 -17.99
C ILE A 440 28.46 3.90 -17.72
N GLY A 441 27.69 3.67 -18.77
CA GLY A 441 26.28 3.26 -18.69
C GLY A 441 25.48 3.78 -19.87
N ASN A 442 24.30 3.20 -20.08
CA ASN A 442 23.40 3.62 -21.15
C ASN A 442 22.45 4.71 -20.68
N GLY A 443 22.17 5.70 -21.51
CA GLY A 443 21.07 6.63 -21.26
C GLY A 443 19.75 5.88 -21.25
N GLY A 444 18.80 6.32 -20.45
CA GLY A 444 17.51 5.64 -20.33
C GLY A 444 16.69 5.75 -21.61
N ASN A 445 15.82 4.78 -21.87
CA ASN A 445 14.84 4.91 -22.94
C ASN A 445 13.81 6.00 -22.62
N GLY A 446 13.39 6.75 -23.63
CA GLY A 446 12.17 7.54 -23.55
C GLY A 446 10.96 6.63 -23.53
N GLY A 447 9.91 7.01 -22.82
CA GLY A 447 8.66 6.25 -22.76
C GLY A 447 7.83 6.40 -24.03
N ASP A 448 6.93 5.45 -24.28
CA ASP A 448 6.03 5.51 -25.43
C ASP A 448 4.93 6.56 -25.22
N GLY A 449 4.46 7.17 -26.30
CA GLY A 449 3.27 7.98 -26.29
C GLY A 449 2.01 7.13 -26.15
N GLY A 450 1.03 7.63 -25.39
CA GLY A 450 -0.25 6.96 -25.22
C GLY A 450 -1.12 7.06 -26.47
N ALA A 451 -2.04 6.11 -26.66
CA ALA A 451 -2.97 6.18 -27.78
C ALA A 451 -4.12 7.17 -27.58
N SER A 452 -4.79 7.48 -28.67
CA SER A 452 -6.05 8.18 -28.74
C SER A 452 -6.99 7.50 -29.75
N VAL A 453 -8.29 7.75 -29.61
CA VAL A 453 -9.32 7.21 -30.51
C VAL A 453 -9.61 8.20 -31.63
N THR A 454 -10.02 9.42 -31.27
CA THR A 454 -10.41 10.45 -32.24
C THR A 454 -9.43 11.61 -32.30
N GLY A 455 -8.60 11.81 -31.25
CA GLY A 455 -7.48 12.74 -31.26
C GLY A 455 -6.19 12.12 -31.80
N THR A 456 -5.09 12.86 -31.79
CA THR A 456 -3.76 12.36 -32.19
C THR A 456 -3.17 11.42 -31.14
N GLY A 457 -2.41 10.42 -31.55
CA GLY A 457 -1.58 9.67 -30.61
C GLY A 457 -0.54 10.58 -29.94
N GLY A 458 -0.17 10.25 -28.70
CA GLY A 458 0.86 10.96 -27.98
C GLY A 458 2.24 10.74 -28.60
N ASN A 459 3.12 11.72 -28.50
CA ASN A 459 4.50 11.55 -28.96
C ASN A 459 5.28 10.66 -27.99
N GLY A 460 6.23 9.89 -28.52
CA GLY A 460 7.22 9.20 -27.68
C GLY A 460 8.19 10.19 -27.03
N GLY A 461 8.67 9.85 -25.84
CA GLY A 461 9.67 10.61 -25.10
C GLY A 461 11.06 10.49 -25.70
N ALA A 462 11.93 11.46 -25.43
CA ALA A 462 13.32 11.38 -25.88
C ALA A 462 14.12 10.35 -25.07
N GLY A 463 15.05 9.65 -25.71
CA GLY A 463 16.04 8.84 -25.03
C GLY A 463 17.15 9.70 -24.39
N GLY A 464 17.72 9.22 -23.28
CA GLY A 464 18.84 9.87 -22.61
C GLY A 464 20.13 9.73 -23.39
N ASN A 465 20.97 10.77 -23.40
CA ASN A 465 22.27 10.72 -24.06
C ASN A 465 23.28 9.92 -23.24
N GLY A 466 24.07 9.06 -23.89
CA GLY A 466 25.29 8.48 -23.33
C GLY A 466 26.36 9.55 -23.05
N VAL A 467 27.35 9.21 -22.22
CA VAL A 467 28.43 10.13 -21.85
C VAL A 467 29.76 9.74 -22.50
N GLN A 468 30.48 8.74 -21.97
CA GLN A 468 31.73 8.26 -22.59
C GLN A 468 31.65 6.81 -23.06
N ILE A 469 31.21 5.90 -22.20
CA ILE A 469 31.02 4.49 -22.54
C ILE A 469 29.57 4.11 -22.28
N GLY A 470 28.88 3.62 -23.29
CA GLY A 470 27.49 3.18 -23.23
C GLY A 470 26.62 3.86 -24.28
N ASN A 471 25.48 3.23 -24.56
CA ASN A 471 24.59 3.66 -25.62
C ASN A 471 23.76 4.88 -25.20
N GLY A 472 23.35 5.68 -26.17
CA GLY A 472 22.22 6.58 -25.98
C GLY A 472 20.95 5.76 -25.87
N GLY A 473 19.96 6.22 -25.12
CA GLY A 473 18.68 5.53 -24.97
C GLY A 473 17.82 5.65 -26.21
N ASN A 474 16.92 4.68 -26.42
CA ASN A 474 15.95 4.78 -27.51
C ASN A 474 14.97 5.93 -27.27
N GLY A 475 14.61 6.65 -28.33
CA GLY A 475 13.40 7.46 -28.30
C GLY A 475 12.18 6.54 -28.19
N GLY A 476 11.16 6.99 -27.48
CA GLY A 476 9.91 6.25 -27.34
C GLY A 476 9.12 6.16 -28.64
N SER A 477 8.28 5.14 -28.75
CA SER A 477 7.35 5.03 -29.86
C SER A 477 6.23 6.08 -29.75
N GLY A 478 5.73 6.56 -30.88
CA GLY A 478 4.51 7.36 -30.89
C GLY A 478 3.26 6.50 -30.66
N GLY A 479 2.25 7.04 -29.99
CA GLY A 479 0.97 6.38 -29.79
C GLY A 479 0.12 6.36 -31.07
N THR A 480 -0.85 5.46 -31.14
CA THR A 480 -1.83 5.43 -32.24
C THR A 480 -2.90 6.49 -32.04
N GLY A 481 -3.46 7.03 -33.12
CA GLY A 481 -4.62 7.93 -33.09
C GLY A 481 -5.05 8.33 -34.49
N ALA A 482 -5.98 9.28 -34.61
CA ALA A 482 -6.45 9.79 -35.90
C ALA A 482 -5.27 10.30 -36.76
N ALA A 483 -4.29 10.93 -36.11
CA ALA A 483 -2.92 10.97 -36.60
C ALA A 483 -2.03 10.25 -35.57
N ALA A 484 -1.09 9.43 -36.03
CA ALA A 484 -0.13 8.79 -35.16
C ALA A 484 0.77 9.84 -34.50
N GLY A 485 1.10 9.61 -33.23
CA GLY A 485 2.12 10.39 -32.54
C GLY A 485 3.49 10.19 -33.17
N LYS A 486 4.37 11.16 -33.00
CA LYS A 486 5.76 11.05 -33.49
C LYS A 486 6.56 10.16 -32.54
N ALA A 487 7.48 9.36 -33.09
CA ALA A 487 8.51 8.74 -32.28
C ALA A 487 9.40 9.82 -31.64
N GLY A 488 9.83 9.58 -30.41
CA GLY A 488 10.81 10.40 -29.73
C GLY A 488 12.18 10.30 -30.39
N LEU A 489 13.02 11.29 -30.13
CA LEU A 489 14.40 11.25 -30.57
C LEU A 489 15.20 10.28 -29.70
N GLY A 490 16.09 9.51 -30.33
CA GLY A 490 17.09 8.72 -29.62
C GLY A 490 18.15 9.62 -28.99
N GLY A 491 18.75 9.13 -27.91
CA GLY A 491 19.94 9.74 -27.33
C GLY A 491 21.18 9.43 -28.16
N LEU A 492 22.18 10.31 -28.12
CA LEU A 492 23.49 10.03 -28.71
C LEU A 492 24.25 8.99 -27.86
N GLY A 493 25.06 8.14 -28.51
CA GLY A 493 25.99 7.24 -27.86
C GLY A 493 27.14 7.96 -27.15
N GLY A 494 27.81 7.26 -26.23
CA GLY A 494 28.98 7.80 -25.54
C GLY A 494 30.13 8.15 -26.50
N GLN A 495 30.94 9.15 -26.13
CA GLN A 495 32.02 9.70 -26.99
C GLN A 495 33.14 8.71 -27.33
N LEU A 496 33.30 7.63 -26.58
CA LEU A 496 34.34 6.62 -26.80
C LEU A 496 33.74 5.35 -27.39
N ILE A 497 32.74 4.78 -26.71
CA ILE A 497 32.09 3.54 -27.09
C ILE A 497 30.61 3.69 -26.79
N GLY A 498 29.75 3.43 -27.75
CA GLY A 498 28.30 3.46 -27.53
C GLY A 498 27.56 3.73 -28.82
N LEU A 499 26.52 2.96 -29.07
CA LEU A 499 25.60 3.21 -30.16
C LEU A 499 24.60 4.29 -29.77
N ASP A 500 24.30 5.19 -30.69
CA ASP A 500 23.10 6.02 -30.64
C ASP A 500 21.84 5.17 -30.47
N GLY A 501 20.87 5.74 -29.75
CA GLY A 501 19.52 5.19 -29.68
C GLY A 501 18.76 5.36 -30.99
N SER A 502 17.68 4.60 -31.13
CA SER A 502 16.79 4.71 -32.29
C SER A 502 16.29 6.15 -32.49
N ASN A 503 16.43 6.67 -33.71
CA ASN A 503 16.07 8.05 -34.11
C ASN A 503 16.91 9.15 -33.47
N ALA A 504 18.15 8.88 -33.07
CA ALA A 504 19.05 9.93 -32.60
C ALA A 504 19.37 10.96 -33.72
N PRO A 505 19.55 12.24 -33.39
CA PRO A 505 19.93 13.25 -34.35
C PRO A 505 21.33 12.98 -34.93
N VAL A 506 21.51 13.25 -36.23
CA VAL A 506 22.81 13.08 -36.90
C VAL A 506 23.82 14.08 -36.34
N SER A 507 24.98 13.57 -35.90
CA SER A 507 26.05 14.35 -35.25
C SER A 507 27.22 14.64 -36.20
N THR A 508 28.37 15.05 -35.64
CA THR A 508 29.60 15.42 -36.33
C THR A 508 30.23 14.27 -37.15
N SER A 509 31.13 14.61 -38.08
CA SER A 509 31.82 13.63 -38.94
C SER A 509 32.60 12.55 -38.17
N VAL A 510 33.17 12.90 -37.01
CA VAL A 510 33.91 11.95 -36.15
C VAL A 510 32.97 10.95 -35.48
N HIS A 511 31.81 11.41 -35.01
CA HIS A 511 30.78 10.54 -34.42
C HIS A 511 30.24 9.51 -35.41
N THR A 512 30.01 9.93 -36.67
CA THR A 512 29.56 9.03 -37.73
C THR A 512 30.57 7.91 -38.02
N LEU A 513 31.89 8.20 -37.94
CA LEU A 513 32.94 7.19 -38.09
C LEU A 513 32.95 6.20 -36.91
N GLN A 514 32.78 6.69 -35.68
CA GLN A 514 32.64 5.84 -34.49
C GLN A 514 31.47 4.86 -34.65
N GLN A 515 30.31 5.36 -35.09
CA GLN A 515 29.12 4.54 -35.30
C GLN A 515 29.32 3.47 -36.39
N ALA A 516 30.02 3.79 -37.48
CA ALA A 516 30.38 2.82 -38.51
C ALA A 516 31.32 1.73 -37.96
N ALA A 517 32.32 2.10 -37.16
CA ALA A 517 33.23 1.14 -36.54
C ALA A 517 32.50 0.19 -35.57
N LEU A 518 31.58 0.71 -34.75
CA LEU A 518 30.76 -0.11 -33.84
C LEU A 518 29.84 -1.07 -34.60
N ASN A 519 29.33 -0.68 -35.76
CA ASN A 519 28.56 -1.59 -36.63
C ASN A 519 29.41 -2.76 -37.14
N VAL A 520 30.68 -2.52 -37.50
CA VAL A 520 31.61 -3.60 -37.88
C VAL A 520 31.86 -4.55 -36.71
N VAL A 521 31.98 -4.02 -35.49
CA VAL A 521 32.13 -4.84 -34.27
C VAL A 521 30.87 -5.67 -33.98
N ASN A 522 29.69 -5.13 -34.25
CA ASN A 522 28.42 -5.82 -34.01
C ASN A 522 28.10 -6.89 -35.04
N GLU A 523 28.56 -6.75 -36.28
CA GLU A 523 28.20 -7.61 -37.43
C GLU A 523 28.38 -9.12 -37.14
N PRO A 524 29.53 -9.58 -36.60
CA PRO A 524 29.71 -10.99 -36.26
C PRO A 524 28.69 -11.51 -35.22
N PHE A 525 28.36 -10.68 -34.22
CA PHE A 525 27.41 -11.05 -33.16
C PHE A 525 25.96 -11.03 -33.65
N GLN A 526 25.62 -10.03 -34.46
CA GLN A 526 24.31 -9.90 -35.08
C GLN A 526 24.03 -11.10 -36.00
N THR A 527 25.03 -11.53 -36.78
CA THR A 527 24.94 -12.69 -37.68
C THR A 527 24.89 -14.01 -36.91
N LEU A 528 25.70 -14.18 -35.87
CA LEU A 528 25.78 -15.44 -35.11
C LEU A 528 24.62 -15.63 -34.13
N THR A 529 24.14 -14.56 -33.50
CA THR A 529 23.20 -14.64 -32.37
C THR A 529 21.86 -13.94 -32.63
N GLY A 530 21.72 -13.25 -33.76
CA GLY A 530 20.55 -12.42 -34.04
C GLY A 530 20.47 -11.15 -33.18
N ARG A 531 21.51 -10.85 -32.38
CA ARG A 531 21.57 -9.68 -31.48
C ARG A 531 22.93 -9.01 -31.56
N PRO A 532 23.01 -7.67 -31.45
CA PRO A 532 24.29 -6.99 -31.48
C PRO A 532 25.05 -7.23 -30.16
N LEU A 533 26.35 -6.94 -30.15
CA LEU A 533 27.12 -6.89 -28.91
C LEU A 533 26.81 -5.60 -28.14
N ILE A 534 26.79 -4.48 -28.87
CA ILE A 534 26.55 -3.11 -28.37
C ILE A 534 25.45 -2.49 -29.22
N GLY A 535 24.28 -2.26 -28.65
CA GLY A 535 23.20 -1.60 -29.37
C GLY A 535 21.88 -1.80 -28.65
N ASN A 536 20.93 -0.89 -28.88
CA ASN A 536 19.62 -1.05 -28.28
C ASN A 536 18.75 -1.97 -29.12
N GLY A 537 17.78 -2.60 -28.47
CA GLY A 537 16.72 -3.33 -29.16
C GLY A 537 15.80 -2.37 -29.88
N ALA A 538 15.24 -2.80 -31.02
CA ALA A 538 14.27 -1.99 -31.75
C ALA A 538 12.95 -1.90 -30.99
N ASN A 539 12.31 -0.73 -31.00
CA ASN A 539 10.96 -0.61 -30.46
C ASN A 539 9.98 -1.41 -31.33
N GLY A 540 8.96 -1.98 -30.69
CA GLY A 540 7.85 -2.64 -31.37
C GLY A 540 7.02 -1.64 -32.18
N THR A 541 6.49 -2.11 -33.31
CA THR A 541 5.71 -1.26 -34.21
C THR A 541 4.40 -0.79 -33.55
N PRO A 542 4.14 0.53 -33.46
CA PRO A 542 2.89 1.04 -32.91
C PRO A 542 1.65 0.51 -33.63
N GLY A 543 0.61 0.19 -32.88
CA GLY A 543 -0.68 -0.32 -33.40
C GLY A 543 -0.72 -1.83 -33.64
N THR A 544 0.39 -2.53 -33.43
CA THR A 544 0.47 -3.99 -33.69
C THR A 544 0.53 -4.83 -32.43
N GLY A 545 0.86 -4.24 -31.27
CA GLY A 545 1.16 -4.98 -30.05
C GLY A 545 2.48 -5.76 -30.12
N ALA A 546 3.35 -5.49 -31.10
CA ALA A 546 4.64 -6.19 -31.23
C ALA A 546 5.54 -5.92 -30.02
N ALA A 547 6.21 -6.95 -29.52
CA ALA A 547 7.19 -6.77 -28.46
C ALA A 547 8.39 -5.94 -28.93
N GLY A 548 9.02 -5.23 -27.99
CA GLY A 548 10.32 -4.61 -28.21
C GLY A 548 11.42 -5.66 -28.33
N GLY A 549 12.40 -5.40 -29.20
CA GLY A 549 13.58 -6.23 -29.33
C GLY A 549 14.46 -6.16 -28.08
N ALA A 550 15.20 -7.22 -27.79
CA ALA A 550 16.18 -7.19 -26.71
C ALA A 550 17.39 -6.30 -27.07
N GLY A 551 17.98 -5.66 -26.07
CA GLY A 551 19.25 -4.95 -26.20
C GLY A 551 20.41 -5.88 -26.55
N GLY A 552 21.54 -5.29 -26.92
CA GLY A 552 22.78 -5.99 -27.22
C GLY A 552 23.33 -6.73 -26.00
N TRP A 553 24.18 -7.72 -26.23
CA TRP A 553 24.65 -8.62 -25.17
C TRP A 553 25.41 -7.89 -24.05
N LEU A 554 26.25 -6.91 -24.38
CA LEU A 554 27.07 -6.21 -23.39
C LEU A 554 26.43 -4.88 -22.97
N PHE A 555 26.22 -3.99 -23.94
CA PHE A 555 25.54 -2.71 -23.75
C PHE A 555 24.31 -2.66 -24.65
N GLY A 556 23.16 -2.36 -24.06
CA GLY A 556 21.98 -2.07 -24.85
C GLY A 556 20.74 -1.96 -24.01
N ASN A 557 19.91 -0.98 -24.27
CA ASN A 557 18.58 -0.99 -23.70
C ASN A 557 17.66 -1.90 -24.50
N GLY A 558 16.66 -2.48 -23.85
CA GLY A 558 15.57 -3.12 -24.56
C GLY A 558 14.77 -2.11 -25.37
N GLY A 559 14.23 -2.52 -26.50
CA GLY A 559 13.27 -1.71 -27.24
C GLY A 559 11.95 -1.61 -26.49
N ASN A 560 11.24 -0.50 -26.63
CA ASN A 560 9.91 -0.38 -26.05
C ASN A 560 8.90 -1.26 -26.80
N GLY A 561 7.86 -1.70 -26.11
CA GLY A 561 6.77 -2.47 -26.70
C GLY A 561 5.89 -1.62 -27.61
N GLY A 562 5.43 -2.18 -28.72
CA GLY A 562 4.49 -1.53 -29.60
C GLY A 562 3.10 -1.40 -28.97
N HIS A 563 2.46 -0.25 -29.14
CA HIS A 563 1.05 -0.04 -28.82
C HIS A 563 0.16 -1.13 -29.45
N GLY A 564 -0.89 -1.61 -28.77
CA GLY A 564 -1.87 -2.59 -29.29
C GLY A 564 -2.77 -2.03 -30.42
N ALA A 565 -3.64 -2.82 -31.05
CA ALA A 565 -4.49 -2.26 -32.13
C ALA A 565 -5.70 -1.48 -31.58
N THR A 566 -5.96 -0.28 -32.10
CA THR A 566 -7.25 0.42 -31.89
C THR A 566 -8.26 -0.06 -32.93
N ASN A 567 -9.30 -0.79 -32.51
CA ASN A 567 -10.28 -1.38 -33.42
C ASN A 567 -11.63 -1.69 -32.74
N THR A 568 -12.57 -2.23 -33.50
CA THR A 568 -13.95 -2.49 -33.05
C THR A 568 -14.08 -3.51 -31.90
N ALA A 569 -13.17 -4.47 -31.74
CA ALA A 569 -13.40 -5.62 -30.85
C ALA A 569 -12.41 -5.77 -29.67
N ALA A 570 -11.48 -4.83 -29.50
CA ALA A 570 -10.09 -5.10 -29.08
C ALA A 570 -9.82 -6.20 -28.02
N THR A 571 -8.78 -6.98 -28.28
CA THR A 571 -8.07 -7.86 -27.33
C THR A 571 -6.56 -7.77 -27.57
N ALA A 572 -6.16 -6.86 -28.47
CA ALA A 572 -4.79 -6.67 -28.90
C ALA A 572 -4.02 -6.00 -27.78
N THR A 573 -3.22 -6.80 -27.08
CA THR A 573 -2.37 -6.35 -25.99
C THR A 573 -1.30 -5.39 -26.50
N GLY A 574 -0.83 -4.53 -25.61
CA GLY A 574 0.43 -3.84 -25.83
C GLY A 574 1.57 -4.85 -25.84
N GLY A 575 2.58 -4.61 -26.67
CA GLY A 575 3.77 -5.43 -26.72
C GLY A 575 4.57 -5.32 -25.44
N ALA A 576 5.20 -6.41 -25.00
CA ALA A 576 6.14 -6.33 -23.90
C ALA A 576 7.37 -5.50 -24.30
N GLY A 577 7.95 -4.79 -23.35
CA GLY A 577 9.27 -4.20 -23.50
C GLY A 577 10.34 -5.27 -23.64
N GLY A 578 11.33 -4.99 -24.48
CA GLY A 578 12.49 -5.85 -24.64
C GLY A 578 13.38 -5.86 -23.39
N ALA A 579 14.10 -6.94 -23.16
CA ALA A 579 15.09 -6.99 -22.09
C ALA A 579 16.29 -6.08 -22.41
N GLY A 580 16.87 -5.47 -21.38
CA GLY A 580 18.19 -4.82 -21.47
C GLY A 580 19.32 -5.82 -21.74
N GLY A 581 20.50 -5.29 -22.04
CA GLY A 581 21.74 -6.05 -22.17
C GLY A 581 22.19 -6.69 -20.87
N ILE A 582 23.13 -7.63 -20.95
CA ILE A 582 23.58 -8.39 -19.77
C ILE A 582 24.27 -7.48 -18.77
N LEU A 583 25.29 -6.73 -19.21
CA LEU A 583 26.10 -5.93 -18.30
C LEU A 583 25.42 -4.59 -18.02
N PHE A 584 25.13 -3.81 -19.06
CA PHE A 584 24.43 -2.53 -18.96
C PHE A 584 23.24 -2.47 -19.90
N GLY A 585 22.07 -2.20 -19.35
CA GLY A 585 20.87 -2.02 -20.15
C GLY A 585 19.65 -1.71 -19.31
N THR A 586 18.89 -0.69 -19.68
CA THR A 586 17.55 -0.53 -19.15
C THR A 586 16.59 -1.45 -19.89
N GLY A 587 15.62 -2.02 -19.18
CA GLY A 587 14.48 -2.66 -19.82
C GLY A 587 13.71 -1.67 -20.68
N GLY A 588 13.15 -2.15 -21.79
CA GLY A 588 12.23 -1.36 -22.60
C GLY A 588 10.89 -1.17 -21.90
N ASN A 589 10.16 -0.10 -22.19
CA ASN A 589 8.83 0.10 -21.64
C ASN A 589 7.84 -0.90 -22.26
N GLY A 590 6.81 -1.29 -21.52
CA GLY A 590 5.67 -2.00 -22.08
C GLY A 590 4.80 -1.06 -22.93
N GLY A 591 4.37 -1.52 -24.09
CA GLY A 591 3.45 -0.78 -24.95
C GLY A 591 2.07 -0.71 -24.32
N THR A 592 1.31 0.36 -24.56
CA THR A 592 -0.07 0.43 -24.05
C THR A 592 -1.01 -0.50 -24.82
N GLY A 593 -2.04 -0.99 -24.16
CA GLY A 593 -3.05 -1.89 -24.72
C GLY A 593 -3.92 -1.22 -25.79
N GLY A 594 -4.40 -2.02 -26.74
CA GLY A 594 -5.26 -1.55 -27.82
C GLY A 594 -6.64 -1.09 -27.35
N ILE A 595 -7.18 -0.03 -27.96
CA ILE A 595 -8.49 0.53 -27.59
C ILE A 595 -9.62 -0.15 -28.38
N ALA A 596 -10.64 -0.64 -27.68
CA ALA A 596 -11.88 -1.16 -28.28
C ALA A 596 -12.90 -0.04 -28.53
N THR A 597 -13.40 0.06 -29.76
CA THR A 597 -14.40 1.06 -30.17
C THR A 597 -15.82 0.51 -30.35
N GLY A 598 -16.00 -0.81 -30.44
CA GLY A 598 -17.30 -1.46 -30.63
C GLY A 598 -18.00 -1.85 -29.32
N ALA A 599 -19.31 -2.08 -29.40
CA ALA A 599 -20.15 -2.54 -28.29
C ALA A 599 -19.66 -3.90 -27.76
N GLY A 600 -19.56 -4.03 -26.42
CA GLY A 600 -19.01 -5.23 -25.78
C GLY A 600 -17.53 -5.52 -26.07
N GLY A 601 -16.81 -4.62 -26.74
CA GLY A 601 -15.38 -4.77 -26.99
C GLY A 601 -14.56 -4.73 -25.70
N ILE A 602 -13.41 -5.41 -25.71
CA ILE A 602 -12.53 -5.50 -24.54
C ILE A 602 -11.34 -4.55 -24.75
N GLY A 603 -10.77 -4.01 -23.70
CA GLY A 603 -9.51 -3.30 -23.79
C GLY A 603 -8.37 -4.30 -23.88
N GLY A 604 -7.40 -4.08 -24.78
CA GLY A 604 -6.16 -4.87 -24.73
C GLY A 604 -5.43 -4.64 -23.40
N ALA A 605 -4.82 -5.67 -22.83
CA ALA A 605 -3.95 -5.46 -21.67
C ALA A 605 -2.71 -4.65 -22.06
N GLY A 606 -2.17 -3.87 -21.12
CA GLY A 606 -0.86 -3.24 -21.29
C GLY A 606 0.25 -4.29 -21.35
N GLY A 607 1.28 -4.01 -22.14
CA GLY A 607 2.47 -4.86 -22.21
C GLY A 607 3.29 -4.76 -20.94
N ALA A 608 3.97 -5.85 -20.56
CA ALA A 608 4.91 -5.80 -19.44
C ALA A 608 6.13 -4.94 -19.77
N GLY A 609 6.69 -4.26 -18.77
CA GLY A 609 8.01 -3.66 -18.88
C GLY A 609 9.09 -4.72 -19.05
N GLY A 610 10.12 -4.41 -19.82
CA GLY A 610 11.29 -5.24 -20.02
C GLY A 610 12.15 -5.29 -18.76
N VAL A 611 12.81 -6.41 -18.56
CA VAL A 611 13.74 -6.59 -17.43
C VAL A 611 15.12 -6.05 -17.75
N SER A 612 15.88 -5.66 -16.72
CA SER A 612 17.33 -5.54 -16.81
C SER A 612 17.99 -6.73 -16.12
N LEU A 613 19.20 -7.13 -16.55
CA LEU A 613 19.84 -8.34 -16.03
C LEU A 613 20.86 -8.06 -14.92
N LEU A 614 21.91 -7.27 -15.16
CA LEU A 614 22.94 -6.99 -14.12
C LEU A 614 22.94 -5.53 -13.66
N ILE A 615 23.13 -4.58 -14.58
CA ILE A 615 23.09 -3.14 -14.29
C ILE A 615 22.07 -2.46 -15.19
N GLY A 616 21.02 -1.93 -14.58
CA GLY A 616 20.09 -1.01 -15.21
C GLY A 616 18.68 -1.11 -14.65
N SER A 617 17.88 -0.09 -14.92
CA SER A 617 16.50 -0.05 -14.46
C SER A 617 15.61 -0.99 -15.29
N GLY A 618 14.61 -1.59 -14.64
CA GLY A 618 13.50 -2.22 -15.35
C GLY A 618 12.66 -1.17 -16.10
N GLY A 619 11.99 -1.59 -17.17
CA GLY A 619 11.08 -0.72 -17.91
C GLY A 619 9.72 -0.58 -17.22
N THR A 620 9.00 0.52 -17.47
CA THR A 620 7.64 0.67 -16.94
C THR A 620 6.67 -0.27 -17.65
N GLY A 621 5.66 -0.76 -16.94
CA GLY A 621 4.53 -1.45 -17.53
C GLY A 621 3.70 -0.52 -18.41
N GLY A 622 3.14 -1.06 -19.48
CA GLY A 622 2.24 -0.32 -20.37
C GLY A 622 0.85 -0.15 -19.76
N ASN A 623 0.18 0.94 -20.08
CA ASN A 623 -1.21 1.17 -19.67
C ASN A 623 -2.16 0.18 -20.38
N GLY A 624 -3.25 -0.21 -19.73
CA GLY A 624 -4.33 -0.95 -20.36
C GLY A 624 -5.01 -0.15 -21.47
N GLY A 625 -5.64 -0.85 -22.41
CA GLY A 625 -6.47 -0.28 -23.46
C GLY A 625 -7.90 -0.07 -22.98
N ASN A 626 -8.53 1.02 -23.41
CA ASN A 626 -9.91 1.35 -23.02
C ASN A 626 -10.96 0.59 -23.86
N SER A 627 -12.19 0.46 -23.36
CA SER A 627 -13.36 0.06 -24.15
C SER A 627 -14.41 1.18 -24.19
N ILE A 628 -14.82 1.62 -25.38
CA ILE A 628 -15.73 2.77 -25.57
C ILE A 628 -17.19 2.34 -25.79
N GLY A 629 -17.40 1.08 -26.20
CA GLY A 629 -18.74 0.53 -26.41
C GLY A 629 -19.51 0.28 -25.12
N VAL A 630 -20.85 0.28 -25.21
CA VAL A 630 -21.74 -0.11 -24.11
C VAL A 630 -21.36 -1.53 -23.65
N ALA A 631 -21.27 -1.73 -22.33
CA ALA A 631 -20.88 -2.99 -21.68
C ALA A 631 -19.49 -3.55 -22.09
N GLY A 632 -18.60 -2.72 -22.62
CA GLY A 632 -17.21 -3.12 -22.87
C GLY A 632 -16.43 -3.34 -21.57
N ILE A 633 -15.28 -4.03 -21.65
CA ILE A 633 -14.43 -4.35 -20.48
C ILE A 633 -13.11 -3.61 -20.64
N GLY A 634 -12.62 -2.96 -19.58
CA GLY A 634 -11.32 -2.27 -19.62
C GLY A 634 -10.14 -3.25 -19.58
N GLY A 635 -9.05 -2.95 -20.30
CA GLY A 635 -7.83 -3.76 -20.28
C GLY A 635 -7.00 -3.54 -19.01
N ALA A 636 -6.39 -4.59 -18.47
CA ALA A 636 -5.50 -4.48 -17.31
C ALA A 636 -4.20 -3.74 -17.66
N GLY A 637 -3.59 -3.10 -16.66
CA GLY A 637 -2.25 -2.54 -16.78
C GLY A 637 -1.19 -3.63 -16.87
N GLY A 638 -0.12 -3.36 -17.62
CA GLY A 638 1.04 -4.22 -17.72
C GLY A 638 1.90 -4.18 -16.47
N ARG A 639 2.54 -5.29 -16.12
CA ARG A 639 3.49 -5.34 -14.99
C ARG A 639 4.74 -4.51 -15.29
N GLY A 640 5.31 -3.86 -14.28
CA GLY A 640 6.65 -3.26 -14.36
C GLY A 640 7.75 -4.31 -14.58
N GLY A 641 8.79 -3.91 -15.30
CA GLY A 641 9.97 -4.74 -15.52
C GLY A 641 10.84 -4.83 -14.28
N ASP A 642 11.45 -6.00 -14.08
CA ASP A 642 12.35 -6.20 -12.96
C ASP A 642 13.67 -5.43 -13.15
N ALA A 643 14.24 -4.95 -12.04
CA ALA A 643 15.54 -4.28 -12.04
C ALA A 643 16.70 -5.24 -12.32
N GLY A 644 17.85 -4.67 -12.73
CA GLY A 644 19.10 -5.41 -12.81
C GLY A 644 19.51 -5.97 -11.45
N LEU A 645 20.12 -7.16 -11.47
CA LEU A 645 20.49 -7.90 -10.27
C LEU A 645 21.35 -7.07 -9.32
N LEU A 646 22.35 -6.36 -9.83
CA LEU A 646 23.29 -5.63 -8.98
C LEU A 646 22.82 -4.19 -8.74
N PHE A 647 22.59 -3.42 -9.80
CA PHE A 647 22.10 -2.04 -9.72
C PHE A 647 20.95 -1.83 -10.71
N GLY A 648 19.98 -0.99 -10.37
CA GLY A 648 18.79 -0.83 -11.20
C GLY A 648 17.57 -0.46 -10.40
N ALA A 649 16.78 0.54 -10.79
CA ALA A 649 15.44 0.71 -10.21
C ALA A 649 14.46 -0.28 -10.85
N ALA A 650 13.52 -0.83 -10.07
CA ALA A 650 12.44 -1.63 -10.63
C ALA A 650 11.44 -0.74 -11.38
N GLY A 651 10.83 -1.28 -12.43
CA GLY A 651 9.82 -0.57 -13.20
C GLY A 651 8.48 -0.49 -12.47
N THR A 652 7.73 0.58 -12.71
CA THR A 652 6.36 0.70 -12.18
C THR A 652 5.36 -0.10 -13.00
N GLY A 653 4.29 -0.55 -12.37
CA GLY A 653 3.13 -1.09 -13.06
C GLY A 653 2.43 -0.03 -13.91
N GLY A 654 1.83 -0.46 -15.01
CA GLY A 654 0.99 0.39 -15.85
C GLY A 654 -0.42 0.52 -15.29
N HIS A 655 -1.14 1.55 -15.72
CA HIS A 655 -2.51 1.78 -15.29
C HIS A 655 -3.49 0.77 -15.88
N GLY A 656 -4.47 0.36 -15.09
CA GLY A 656 -5.67 -0.29 -15.60
C GLY A 656 -6.52 0.69 -16.40
N ALA A 657 -7.20 0.21 -17.43
CA ALA A 657 -8.03 1.05 -18.25
C ALA A 657 -9.49 1.04 -17.80
N ALA A 658 -10.15 2.16 -18.11
CA ALA A 658 -11.59 2.30 -18.05
C ALA A 658 -12.31 1.29 -18.97
N GLY A 659 -13.52 0.91 -18.57
CA GLY A 659 -14.48 0.14 -19.36
C GLY A 659 -15.82 0.04 -18.64
N GLY A 660 -16.85 -0.47 -19.31
CA GLY A 660 -18.03 -0.99 -18.62
C GLY A 660 -17.65 -2.13 -17.66
N VAL A 661 -18.60 -2.60 -16.85
CA VAL A 661 -18.29 -3.54 -15.77
C VAL A 661 -17.94 -4.94 -16.34
N PRO A 662 -16.75 -5.52 -16.06
CA PRO A 662 -15.65 -5.00 -15.23
C PRO A 662 -14.56 -4.20 -15.98
N ALA A 663 -13.88 -3.29 -15.29
CA ALA A 663 -12.71 -2.57 -15.82
C ALA A 663 -11.38 -3.28 -15.53
N GLY A 664 -10.29 -2.76 -16.10
CA GLY A 664 -8.98 -3.34 -15.98
C GLY A 664 -8.29 -3.01 -14.65
N VAL A 665 -7.73 -4.03 -13.98
CA VAL A 665 -6.90 -3.85 -12.78
C VAL A 665 -5.59 -3.15 -13.11
N GLY A 666 -5.01 -2.48 -12.12
CA GLY A 666 -3.68 -1.92 -12.24
C GLY A 666 -2.62 -3.01 -12.42
N GLY A 667 -1.58 -2.72 -13.19
CA GLY A 667 -0.43 -3.60 -13.35
C GLY A 667 0.41 -3.65 -12.08
N ALA A 668 0.98 -4.82 -11.76
CA ALA A 668 1.88 -4.92 -10.62
C ALA A 668 3.22 -4.21 -10.87
N GLY A 669 3.89 -3.76 -9.82
CA GLY A 669 5.27 -3.28 -9.91
C GLY A 669 6.26 -4.39 -10.28
N GLY A 670 7.40 -3.99 -10.84
CA GLY A 670 8.54 -4.89 -11.07
C GLY A 670 9.25 -5.23 -9.77
N ASN A 671 9.88 -6.40 -9.71
CA ASN A 671 10.74 -6.78 -8.59
C ASN A 671 12.10 -6.09 -8.72
N SER A 672 12.75 -5.85 -7.60
CA SER A 672 14.08 -5.24 -7.60
C SER A 672 15.23 -6.25 -7.60
N GLY A 673 16.43 -5.75 -7.89
CA GLY A 673 17.69 -6.45 -7.66
C GLY A 673 18.15 -6.35 -6.21
N LEU A 674 19.44 -6.56 -5.97
CA LEU A 674 20.03 -6.68 -4.64
C LEU A 674 19.85 -5.42 -3.77
N PHE A 675 20.00 -4.21 -4.33
CA PHE A 675 20.03 -2.96 -3.55
C PHE A 675 18.89 -1.99 -3.87
N ALA A 676 17.97 -2.35 -4.75
CA ALA A 676 16.92 -1.45 -5.20
C ALA A 676 15.59 -1.78 -4.58
N ASN A 677 14.67 -0.83 -4.60
CA ASN A 677 13.31 -1.02 -4.10
C ASN A 677 12.41 -1.59 -5.20
N GLY A 678 11.43 -2.40 -4.80
CA GLY A 678 10.39 -2.91 -5.70
C GLY A 678 9.58 -1.77 -6.29
N GLY A 679 9.08 -1.95 -7.52
CA GLY A 679 8.37 -0.90 -8.24
C GLY A 679 6.96 -0.66 -7.68
N ALA A 680 6.44 0.57 -7.84
CA ALA A 680 5.06 0.88 -7.49
C ALA A 680 4.07 0.13 -8.40
N GLY A 681 2.95 -0.33 -7.84
CA GLY A 681 1.81 -0.83 -8.59
C GLY A 681 1.08 0.30 -9.32
N GLY A 682 0.50 0.00 -10.48
CA GLY A 682 -0.32 0.94 -11.23
C GLY A 682 -1.71 1.11 -10.62
N ALA A 683 -2.33 2.27 -10.84
CA ALA A 683 -3.72 2.48 -10.43
C ALA A 683 -4.68 1.59 -11.24
N GLY A 684 -5.78 1.15 -10.64
CA GLY A 684 -6.86 0.42 -11.31
C GLY A 684 -7.75 1.34 -12.15
N GLY A 685 -8.35 0.84 -13.22
CA GLY A 685 -9.40 1.55 -13.95
C GLY A 685 -10.74 1.53 -13.20
N PHE A 686 -11.78 2.18 -13.73
CA PHE A 686 -13.06 2.40 -13.02
C PHE A 686 -13.69 1.11 -12.46
N ASN A 687 -13.83 0.98 -11.15
CA ASN A 687 -14.32 -0.25 -10.50
C ASN A 687 -13.36 -1.42 -10.52
N ALA A 688 -12.08 -1.16 -10.72
CA ALA A 688 -11.03 -2.16 -10.64
C ALA A 688 -10.04 -1.88 -9.51
N ALA A 689 -9.41 -2.95 -9.05
CA ALA A 689 -8.40 -2.86 -8.02
C ALA A 689 -7.10 -2.26 -8.55
N GLY A 690 -6.36 -1.60 -7.66
CA GLY A 690 -4.98 -1.23 -7.93
C GLY A 690 -4.08 -2.45 -8.08
N GLY A 691 -2.97 -2.28 -8.81
CA GLY A 691 -1.96 -3.31 -8.95
C GLY A 691 -1.11 -3.45 -7.70
N ASN A 692 -0.60 -4.66 -7.42
CA ASN A 692 0.27 -4.87 -6.27
C ASN A 692 1.64 -4.19 -6.47
N GLY A 693 2.28 -3.79 -5.38
CA GLY A 693 3.68 -3.38 -5.39
C GLY A 693 4.60 -4.55 -5.74
N GLY A 694 5.74 -4.23 -6.37
CA GLY A 694 6.78 -5.20 -6.65
C GLY A 694 7.58 -5.56 -5.40
N ASN A 695 8.14 -6.77 -5.36
CA ASN A 695 8.92 -7.19 -4.18
C ASN A 695 10.32 -6.57 -4.20
N GLY A 696 10.84 -6.29 -3.00
CA GLY A 696 12.23 -6.00 -2.76
C GLY A 696 13.13 -7.23 -3.01
N GLY A 697 14.39 -6.98 -3.31
CA GLY A 697 15.47 -7.96 -3.40
C GLY A 697 16.28 -7.94 -2.12
N LEU A 698 17.55 -8.36 -2.14
CA LEU A 698 18.31 -8.61 -0.92
C LEU A 698 18.20 -7.51 0.16
N PHE A 699 18.37 -6.24 -0.20
CA PHE A 699 18.27 -5.07 0.70
C PHE A 699 17.13 -4.12 0.36
N GLY A 700 16.38 -4.42 -0.69
CA GLY A 700 15.33 -3.56 -1.23
C GLY A 700 14.05 -3.56 -0.41
N THR A 701 13.40 -2.40 -0.30
CA THR A 701 12.03 -2.34 0.21
C THR A 701 11.04 -2.82 -0.83
N GLY A 702 9.88 -3.29 -0.38
CA GLY A 702 8.75 -3.56 -1.25
C GLY A 702 8.15 -2.28 -1.83
N GLY A 703 7.64 -2.34 -3.06
CA GLY A 703 6.96 -1.24 -3.70
C GLY A 703 5.55 -1.00 -3.14
N THR A 704 5.02 0.19 -3.39
CA THR A 704 3.65 0.57 -3.00
C THR A 704 2.61 -0.15 -3.85
N GLY A 705 1.51 -0.55 -3.24
CA GLY A 705 0.30 -0.95 -3.96
C GLY A 705 -0.35 0.25 -4.64
N GLY A 706 -0.85 0.04 -5.86
CA GLY A 706 -1.57 1.06 -6.62
C GLY A 706 -2.93 1.39 -6.02
N ALA A 707 -3.41 2.60 -6.28
CA ALA A 707 -4.76 3.01 -5.88
C ALA A 707 -5.84 2.24 -6.66
N GLY A 708 -6.87 1.79 -5.95
CA GLY A 708 -8.13 1.37 -6.56
C GLY A 708 -8.99 2.58 -6.89
N THR A 709 -9.91 2.43 -7.85
CA THR A 709 -10.80 3.52 -8.26
C THR A 709 -12.25 3.03 -8.26
N ASN A 710 -13.20 3.96 -8.07
CA ASN A 710 -14.63 3.74 -7.80
C ASN A 710 -15.05 2.31 -7.37
N PHE A 711 -15.34 2.01 -6.10
CA PHE A 711 -15.61 0.65 -5.57
C PHE A 711 -14.44 -0.35 -5.59
N GLY A 712 -13.38 -0.14 -6.37
CA GLY A 712 -12.22 -1.04 -6.45
C GLY A 712 -11.35 -1.04 -5.18
N ALA A 713 -10.77 -2.19 -4.85
CA ALA A 713 -9.85 -2.32 -3.73
C ALA A 713 -8.48 -1.69 -4.02
N GLY A 714 -7.75 -1.31 -2.99
CA GLY A 714 -6.34 -0.96 -3.15
C GLY A 714 -5.49 -2.19 -3.48
N GLY A 715 -4.41 -2.01 -4.24
CA GLY A 715 -3.41 -3.06 -4.46
C GLY A 715 -2.60 -3.33 -3.19
N ASN A 716 -2.14 -4.56 -2.99
CA ASN A 716 -1.28 -4.87 -1.84
C ASN A 716 0.13 -4.28 -2.02
N GLY A 717 0.78 -3.93 -0.93
CA GLY A 717 2.21 -3.61 -0.94
C GLY A 717 3.06 -4.81 -1.28
N GLY A 718 4.19 -4.57 -1.93
CA GLY A 718 5.20 -5.60 -2.18
C GLY A 718 5.90 -6.00 -0.89
N ASN A 719 6.37 -7.25 -0.80
CA ASN A 719 7.19 -7.64 0.34
C ASN A 719 8.58 -7.02 0.21
N GLY A 720 9.20 -6.67 1.34
CA GLY A 720 10.64 -6.41 1.37
C GLY A 720 11.39 -7.68 1.00
N GLY A 721 12.54 -7.56 0.34
CA GLY A 721 13.40 -8.73 0.22
C GLY A 721 14.22 -8.92 1.47
N LEU A 722 15.22 -9.80 1.46
CA LEU A 722 15.74 -10.45 2.68
C LEU A 722 16.04 -9.52 3.88
N PHE A 723 16.50 -8.28 3.63
CA PHE A 723 16.79 -7.25 4.62
C PHE A 723 15.92 -5.99 4.55
N GLY A 724 14.99 -5.87 3.60
CA GLY A 724 14.23 -4.62 3.40
C GLY A 724 12.85 -4.60 4.07
N ALA A 725 12.28 -3.41 4.18
CA ALA A 725 10.90 -3.19 4.65
C ALA A 725 9.85 -3.59 3.61
N GLY A 726 8.64 -3.91 4.08
CA GLY A 726 7.49 -4.10 3.21
C GLY A 726 6.93 -2.77 2.68
N GLY A 727 6.39 -2.78 1.47
CA GLY A 727 5.70 -1.63 0.88
C GLY A 727 4.28 -1.46 1.41
N THR A 728 3.71 -0.26 1.32
CA THR A 728 2.30 -0.03 1.74
C THR A 728 1.28 -0.56 0.76
N GLY A 729 0.12 -0.92 1.28
CA GLY A 729 -1.08 -1.13 0.47
C GLY A 729 -1.64 0.18 -0.08
N GLY A 730 -2.25 0.10 -1.26
CA GLY A 730 -2.94 1.20 -1.92
C GLY A 730 -4.29 1.53 -1.28
N ALA A 731 -4.77 2.75 -1.51
CA ALA A 731 -6.11 3.16 -1.10
C ALA A 731 -7.20 2.55 -1.99
N ALA A 732 -8.36 2.24 -1.42
CA ALA A 732 -9.53 1.82 -2.18
C ALA A 732 -10.30 3.00 -2.79
N GLY A 733 -11.01 2.72 -3.88
CA GLY A 733 -11.95 3.62 -4.53
C GLY A 733 -13.32 3.65 -3.84
N SER A 734 -14.10 4.72 -4.09
CA SER A 734 -15.41 4.90 -3.45
C SER A 734 -16.61 4.62 -4.32
N GLY A 735 -17.71 4.25 -3.67
CA GLY A 735 -18.93 3.84 -4.32
C GLY A 735 -20.06 4.87 -4.30
N GLY A 736 -20.97 4.76 -5.26
CA GLY A 736 -22.30 5.40 -5.27
C GLY A 736 -23.37 4.58 -4.54
N SER A 737 -24.63 5.01 -4.64
CA SER A 737 -25.76 4.44 -3.89
C SER A 737 -25.99 2.94 -4.11
N GLY A 738 -25.84 2.12 -3.06
CA GLY A 738 -26.46 0.78 -2.96
C GLY A 738 -25.56 -0.45 -2.79
N ILE A 739 -24.22 -0.36 -2.70
CA ILE A 739 -23.31 -1.53 -2.64
C ILE A 739 -22.15 -1.30 -1.64
N THR A 740 -21.59 -2.39 -1.07
CA THR A 740 -20.33 -2.40 -0.30
C THR A 740 -19.14 -1.96 -1.16
N THR A 741 -18.16 -1.27 -0.57
CA THR A 741 -16.99 -0.75 -1.31
C THR A 741 -15.74 -1.56 -1.06
N GLY A 742 -14.76 -1.45 -1.96
CA GLY A 742 -13.47 -2.11 -1.85
C GLY A 742 -12.72 -1.75 -0.56
N GLY A 743 -12.03 -2.74 0.00
CA GLY A 743 -11.12 -2.56 1.12
C GLY A 743 -9.78 -1.99 0.67
N GLY A 744 -9.06 -1.37 1.60
CA GLY A 744 -7.68 -0.96 1.36
C GLY A 744 -6.77 -2.17 1.12
N GLY A 745 -5.71 -1.98 0.35
CA GLY A 745 -4.73 -3.04 0.11
C GLY A 745 -3.94 -3.37 1.39
N HIS A 746 -3.50 -4.61 1.54
CA HIS A 746 -2.66 -5.01 2.67
C HIS A 746 -1.23 -4.47 2.51
N GLY A 747 -0.56 -4.19 3.63
CA GLY A 747 0.87 -3.94 3.63
C GLY A 747 1.68 -5.20 3.33
N GLY A 748 2.82 -5.04 2.64
CA GLY A 748 3.74 -6.14 2.39
C GLY A 748 4.54 -6.52 3.65
N ASN A 749 4.99 -7.76 3.75
CA ASN A 749 5.83 -8.20 4.87
C ASN A 749 7.27 -7.69 4.70
N ALA A 750 7.99 -7.48 5.80
CA ALA A 750 9.43 -7.28 5.78
C ALA A 750 10.20 -8.56 5.42
N GLY A 751 11.46 -8.37 5.03
CA GLY A 751 12.41 -9.43 4.74
C GLY A 751 12.69 -10.39 5.89
N LEU A 752 12.94 -11.66 5.57
CA LEU A 752 13.16 -12.71 6.57
C LEU A 752 14.27 -12.42 7.59
N LEU A 753 15.39 -11.83 7.15
CA LEU A 753 16.59 -11.60 7.96
C LEU A 753 16.86 -10.11 8.21
N SER A 754 15.89 -9.24 7.92
CA SER A 754 16.07 -7.83 8.19
C SER A 754 16.30 -7.57 9.67
N LEU A 755 17.18 -6.60 9.95
CA LEU A 755 17.48 -6.12 11.28
C LEU A 755 16.71 -4.83 11.51
N GLY A 756 15.43 -4.96 11.87
CA GLY A 756 14.60 -3.83 12.25
C GLY A 756 13.81 -3.16 11.13
N ALA A 757 13.68 -3.78 9.95
CA ALA A 757 12.67 -3.34 8.99
C ALA A 757 11.25 -3.68 9.46
N SER A 758 10.28 -2.86 9.02
CA SER A 758 8.85 -3.11 9.25
C SER A 758 8.15 -3.73 8.06
N GLY A 759 7.08 -4.47 8.34
CA GLY A 759 6.03 -4.63 7.35
C GLY A 759 5.43 -3.28 6.95
N GLY A 760 4.92 -3.18 5.73
CA GLY A 760 4.27 -1.98 5.25
C GLY A 760 2.92 -1.75 5.92
N ALA A 761 2.41 -0.52 5.89
CA ALA A 761 1.06 -0.24 6.38
C ALA A 761 -0.02 -0.73 5.41
N GLY A 762 -1.18 -1.05 5.95
CA GLY A 762 -2.38 -1.25 5.15
C GLY A 762 -2.93 0.06 4.58
N GLY A 763 -3.54 -0.01 3.40
CA GLY A 763 -4.22 1.10 2.76
C GLY A 763 -5.59 1.40 3.38
N SER A 764 -6.13 2.59 3.12
CA SER A 764 -7.45 3.00 3.60
C SER A 764 -8.59 2.34 2.83
N GLY A 765 -9.67 1.98 3.52
CA GLY A 765 -10.90 1.48 2.92
C GLY A 765 -11.71 2.55 2.19
N GLY A 766 -12.50 2.13 1.18
CA GLY A 766 -13.32 3.04 0.38
C GLY A 766 -14.54 3.56 1.13
N ALA A 767 -15.00 4.78 0.83
CA ALA A 767 -16.28 5.29 1.33
C ALA A 767 -17.48 4.88 0.44
N SER A 768 -18.64 4.62 1.06
CA SER A 768 -19.92 4.25 0.42
C SER A 768 -21.12 4.94 1.07
N SER A 769 -22.26 4.98 0.37
CA SER A 769 -23.53 5.41 0.94
C SER A 769 -24.14 4.42 1.95
N LEU A 770 -23.69 3.15 1.97
CA LEU A 770 -24.17 2.09 2.87
C LEU A 770 -23.09 1.70 3.89
N ALA A 771 -22.06 0.99 3.43
CA ALA A 771 -21.00 0.47 4.27
C ALA A 771 -19.63 0.84 3.71
N GLY A 772 -18.81 1.46 4.56
CA GLY A 772 -17.41 1.71 4.23
C GLY A 772 -16.64 0.41 4.06
N GLY A 773 -15.67 0.40 3.15
CA GLY A 773 -14.71 -0.68 3.00
C GLY A 773 -13.79 -0.77 4.22
N ALA A 774 -13.30 -1.97 4.53
CA ALA A 774 -12.33 -2.16 5.60
C ALA A 774 -10.97 -1.56 5.24
N GLY A 775 -10.21 -1.14 6.25
CA GLY A 775 -8.78 -0.86 6.08
C GLY A 775 -8.00 -2.14 5.80
N GLY A 776 -6.92 -2.03 5.03
CA GLY A 776 -5.99 -3.15 4.82
C GLY A 776 -5.23 -3.48 6.11
N THR A 777 -4.80 -4.72 6.28
CA THR A 777 -3.93 -5.08 7.42
C THR A 777 -2.51 -4.58 7.19
N GLY A 778 -1.79 -4.30 8.28
CA GLY A 778 -0.35 -4.11 8.24
C GLY A 778 0.38 -5.41 7.87
N GLY A 779 1.54 -5.28 7.23
CA GLY A 779 2.43 -6.40 6.97
C GLY A 779 3.19 -6.83 8.22
N ASN A 780 3.61 -8.09 8.28
CA ASN A 780 4.43 -8.59 9.38
C ASN A 780 5.87 -8.09 9.29
N GLY A 781 6.53 -8.01 10.44
CA GLY A 781 7.97 -7.79 10.54
C GLY A 781 8.79 -8.99 10.06
N ALA A 782 10.11 -8.78 9.96
CA ALA A 782 11.09 -9.82 9.68
C ALA A 782 10.98 -11.01 10.65
N LEU A 783 11.35 -12.22 10.19
CA LEU A 783 11.13 -13.46 10.95
C LEU A 783 11.72 -13.41 12.36
N LEU A 784 12.94 -12.88 12.52
CA LEU A 784 13.63 -12.91 13.81
C LEU A 784 13.73 -11.54 14.48
N PHE A 785 13.99 -10.47 13.72
CA PHE A 785 14.25 -9.12 14.21
C PHE A 785 13.42 -8.08 13.43
N GLY A 786 12.13 -7.96 13.71
CA GLY A 786 11.21 -7.26 12.81
C GLY A 786 10.07 -6.54 13.49
N PHE A 787 9.59 -5.46 12.88
CA PHE A 787 8.48 -4.68 13.42
C PHE A 787 7.23 -4.84 12.55
N GLY A 788 6.06 -4.95 13.20
CA GLY A 788 4.80 -5.02 12.46
C GLY A 788 4.44 -3.68 11.82
N GLY A 789 3.86 -3.71 10.62
CA GLY A 789 3.28 -2.55 9.96
C GLY A 789 1.94 -2.17 10.57
N ALA A 790 1.53 -0.90 10.46
CA ALA A 790 0.24 -0.45 10.98
C ALA A 790 -0.94 -0.90 10.10
N GLY A 791 -2.09 -1.12 10.72
CA GLY A 791 -3.35 -1.32 10.01
C GLY A 791 -3.87 -0.05 9.34
N GLY A 792 -4.54 -0.20 8.20
CA GLY A 792 -5.18 0.90 7.47
C GLY A 792 -6.48 1.36 8.12
N ALA A 793 -6.88 2.61 7.87
CA ALA A 793 -8.15 3.13 8.37
C ALA A 793 -9.36 2.57 7.61
N GLY A 794 -10.46 2.33 8.33
CA GLY A 794 -11.74 1.95 7.75
C GLY A 794 -12.41 3.10 6.99
N GLY A 795 -13.11 2.78 5.91
CA GLY A 795 -13.84 3.74 5.09
C GLY A 795 -15.15 4.21 5.72
N HIS A 796 -15.72 5.29 5.19
CA HIS A 796 -16.98 5.87 5.70
C HIS A 796 -18.21 5.18 5.12
N GLY A 797 -19.22 4.95 5.96
CA GLY A 797 -20.55 4.52 5.53
C GLY A 797 -21.63 5.55 5.88
N GLY A 798 -22.67 5.64 5.08
CA GLY A 798 -23.94 6.24 5.53
C GLY A 798 -24.40 7.57 4.92
N ALA A 799 -24.02 7.88 3.68
CA ALA A 799 -24.49 9.10 3.01
C ALA A 799 -25.95 9.03 2.48
N ALA A 800 -26.69 7.91 2.63
CA ALA A 800 -28.06 7.74 2.10
C ALA A 800 -29.16 7.78 3.19
N LEU A 801 -30.42 8.10 2.86
CA LEU A 801 -31.57 8.09 3.80
C LEU A 801 -32.13 6.67 4.09
N THR A 802 -31.29 5.68 4.44
CA THR A 802 -31.74 4.29 4.72
C THR A 802 -31.18 3.72 6.04
N SER A 803 -31.72 2.62 6.54
CA SER A 803 -31.60 2.16 7.94
C SER A 803 -30.42 1.24 8.30
N ILE A 804 -29.55 0.83 7.36
CA ILE A 804 -28.34 0.02 7.66
C ILE A 804 -27.11 0.74 7.14
N GLN A 805 -26.35 1.39 8.03
CA GLN A 805 -25.23 2.26 7.67
C GLN A 805 -24.06 2.11 8.65
N GLN A 806 -22.93 1.61 8.16
CA GLN A 806 -21.81 1.17 8.98
C GLN A 806 -20.51 1.76 8.47
N GLY A 807 -19.72 2.35 9.35
CA GLY A 807 -18.31 2.61 9.06
C GLY A 807 -17.57 1.30 8.81
N GLY A 808 -16.57 1.32 7.93
CA GLY A 808 -15.69 0.19 7.70
C GLY A 808 -14.80 -0.06 8.91
N ALA A 809 -14.43 -1.31 9.17
CA ALA A 809 -13.47 -1.63 10.22
C ALA A 809 -12.07 -1.11 9.89
N GLY A 810 -11.30 -0.75 10.91
CA GLY A 810 -9.87 -0.56 10.79
C GLY A 810 -9.17 -1.90 10.52
N GLY A 811 -8.08 -1.87 9.77
CA GLY A 811 -7.25 -3.05 9.54
C GLY A 811 -6.43 -3.40 10.78
N ALA A 812 -6.12 -4.69 10.96
CA ALA A 812 -5.23 -5.12 12.03
C ALA A 812 -3.78 -4.67 11.80
N GLY A 813 -3.04 -4.44 12.88
CA GLY A 813 -1.59 -4.28 12.84
C GLY A 813 -0.89 -5.60 12.53
N GLY A 814 0.28 -5.51 11.91
CA GLY A 814 1.13 -6.66 11.64
C GLY A 814 1.87 -7.15 12.87
N ASN A 815 2.29 -8.41 12.87
CA ASN A 815 3.06 -8.99 13.97
C ASN A 815 4.54 -8.57 13.91
N GLY A 816 5.19 -8.51 15.07
CA GLY A 816 6.65 -8.39 15.18
C GLY A 816 7.36 -9.70 14.84
N GLY A 817 8.69 -9.64 14.75
CA GLY A 817 9.55 -10.80 14.55
C GLY A 817 9.61 -11.70 15.78
N LEU A 818 9.88 -12.99 15.58
CA LEU A 818 9.78 -14.04 16.59
C LEU A 818 10.67 -13.80 17.82
N LEU A 819 11.91 -13.33 17.65
CA LEU A 819 12.84 -13.13 18.78
C LEU A 819 12.80 -11.69 19.27
N PHE A 820 12.96 -10.71 18.39
CA PHE A 820 12.91 -9.30 18.75
C PHE A 820 11.99 -8.55 17.79
N GLY A 821 11.06 -7.77 18.32
CA GLY A 821 10.12 -7.06 17.46
C GLY A 821 8.86 -6.60 18.18
N SER A 822 8.62 -5.29 18.18
CA SER A 822 7.31 -4.77 18.55
C SER A 822 6.35 -4.88 17.38
N ALA A 823 5.08 -5.11 17.68
CA ALA A 823 4.07 -5.25 16.66
C ALA A 823 3.54 -3.89 16.17
N GLY A 824 2.80 -3.93 15.06
CA GLY A 824 2.15 -2.75 14.51
C GLY A 824 0.85 -2.43 15.22
N ALA A 825 0.49 -1.15 15.26
CA ALA A 825 -0.78 -0.69 15.78
C ALA A 825 -1.94 -1.02 14.82
N GLY A 826 -3.12 -1.24 15.37
CA GLY A 826 -4.36 -1.38 14.61
C GLY A 826 -4.85 -0.06 14.01
N GLY A 827 -5.53 -0.15 12.87
CA GLY A 827 -6.11 1.00 12.17
C GLY A 827 -7.38 1.52 12.84
N ALA A 828 -7.68 2.80 12.67
CA ALA A 828 -8.92 3.39 13.18
C ALA A 828 -10.15 2.89 12.40
N GLY A 829 -11.27 2.70 13.09
CA GLY A 829 -12.56 2.43 12.47
C GLY A 829 -13.10 3.65 11.72
N GLY A 830 -13.76 3.40 10.58
CA GLY A 830 -14.42 4.44 9.80
C GLY A 830 -15.67 4.97 10.50
N SER A 831 -16.05 6.21 10.22
CA SER A 831 -17.29 6.76 10.78
C SER A 831 -18.54 6.27 10.04
N GLY A 832 -19.63 6.08 10.79
CA GLY A 832 -20.96 5.80 10.26
C GLY A 832 -21.96 6.85 10.73
N ALA A 833 -22.29 7.81 9.86
CA ALA A 833 -23.19 8.90 10.22
C ALA A 833 -24.01 9.38 9.01
N ASN A 834 -25.29 9.63 9.29
CA ASN A 834 -26.26 10.22 8.36
C ASN A 834 -26.86 11.49 8.97
N ALA A 835 -27.36 12.40 8.12
CA ALA A 835 -28.16 13.57 8.46
C ALA A 835 -29.39 13.27 9.36
N LEU A 836 -29.87 12.01 9.42
CA LEU A 836 -30.95 11.59 10.32
C LEU A 836 -30.49 11.19 11.74
N GLY A 837 -29.19 11.27 12.06
CA GLY A 837 -28.67 10.92 13.39
C GLY A 837 -28.54 9.41 13.66
N ALA A 838 -28.64 8.57 12.64
CA ALA A 838 -28.45 7.11 12.72
C ALA A 838 -27.12 6.67 12.07
N GLY A 839 -26.62 5.49 12.46
CA GLY A 839 -25.40 4.88 11.91
C GLY A 839 -24.49 4.28 12.99
N THR A 840 -23.74 3.25 12.62
CA THR A 840 -22.75 2.59 13.49
C THR A 840 -21.33 2.95 13.07
N GLY A 841 -20.49 3.34 14.03
CA GLY A 841 -19.07 3.47 13.79
C GLY A 841 -18.45 2.10 13.48
N GLY A 842 -17.46 2.07 12.60
CA GLY A 842 -16.65 0.88 12.36
C GLY A 842 -15.78 0.56 13.56
N THR A 843 -15.45 -0.72 13.77
CA THR A 843 -14.55 -1.13 14.85
C THR A 843 -13.12 -0.67 14.55
N GLY A 844 -12.36 -0.36 15.60
CA GLY A 844 -10.91 -0.26 15.48
C GLY A 844 -10.32 -1.63 15.14
N GLY A 845 -9.21 -1.64 14.42
CA GLY A 845 -8.45 -2.86 14.15
C GLY A 845 -7.63 -3.27 15.36
N ASP A 846 -7.36 -4.57 15.50
CA ASP A 846 -6.53 -5.07 16.59
C ASP A 846 -5.05 -4.72 16.37
N GLY A 847 -4.31 -4.56 17.47
CA GLY A 847 -2.87 -4.45 17.45
C GLY A 847 -2.21 -5.81 17.21
N GLY A 848 -1.07 -5.83 16.53
CA GLY A 848 -0.34 -7.07 16.26
C GLY A 848 0.34 -7.65 17.51
N HIS A 849 0.80 -8.89 17.41
CA HIS A 849 1.55 -9.56 18.47
C HIS A 849 3.07 -9.38 18.33
N ALA A 850 3.75 -9.24 19.46
CA ALA A 850 5.21 -9.12 19.52
C ALA A 850 5.91 -10.50 19.52
N GLY A 851 7.24 -10.46 19.33
CA GLY A 851 8.12 -11.61 19.57
C GLY A 851 8.42 -11.88 21.04
N VAL A 852 9.39 -12.77 21.27
CA VAL A 852 9.96 -13.09 22.59
C VAL A 852 10.38 -11.81 23.34
N PHE A 853 11.05 -10.89 22.64
CA PHE A 853 11.44 -9.57 23.12
C PHE A 853 10.73 -8.50 22.30
N GLY A 854 9.83 -7.74 22.91
CA GLY A 854 9.12 -6.68 22.22
C GLY A 854 7.77 -6.42 22.82
N ASN A 855 7.21 -5.27 22.49
CA ASN A 855 5.93 -4.86 23.01
C ASN A 855 4.83 -5.13 21.97
N GLY A 856 3.68 -5.60 22.44
CA GLY A 856 2.51 -5.77 21.58
C GLY A 856 2.04 -4.44 20.99
N GLY A 857 1.36 -4.50 19.86
CA GLY A 857 0.86 -3.33 19.15
C GLY A 857 -0.40 -2.78 19.81
N ASP A 858 -0.58 -1.45 19.78
CA ASP A 858 -1.80 -0.84 20.32
C ASP A 858 -3.00 -1.11 19.42
N GLY A 859 -4.18 -1.31 20.02
CA GLY A 859 -5.44 -1.43 19.30
C GLY A 859 -5.89 -0.09 18.71
N GLY A 860 -6.50 -0.14 17.53
CA GLY A 860 -7.03 1.03 16.84
C GLY A 860 -8.26 1.60 17.54
N ALA A 861 -8.47 2.91 17.43
CA ALA A 861 -9.67 3.56 17.95
C ALA A 861 -10.91 3.16 17.14
N GLY A 862 -12.05 3.01 17.81
CA GLY A 862 -13.35 2.85 17.18
C GLY A 862 -13.78 4.09 16.41
N GLY A 863 -14.51 3.90 15.31
CA GLY A 863 -15.07 4.98 14.52
C GLY A 863 -16.24 5.67 15.23
N PHE A 864 -16.41 6.97 14.95
CA PHE A 864 -17.59 7.70 15.41
C PHE A 864 -18.85 7.16 14.73
N GLY A 865 -19.93 6.96 15.49
CA GLY A 865 -21.26 6.70 14.95
C GLY A 865 -22.33 7.58 15.58
N ALA A 866 -23.25 8.08 14.76
CA ALA A 866 -24.32 8.95 15.23
C ALA A 866 -25.26 8.21 16.21
N GLY A 867 -25.58 6.95 15.90
CA GLY A 867 -26.32 6.03 16.78
C GLY A 867 -25.40 5.34 17.78
N THR A 868 -24.57 4.41 17.30
CA THR A 868 -23.64 3.63 18.12
C THR A 868 -22.19 3.89 17.73
N GLY A 869 -21.33 4.15 18.72
CA GLY A 869 -19.89 4.24 18.48
C GLY A 869 -19.32 2.87 18.11
N GLY A 870 -18.28 2.87 17.27
CA GLY A 870 -17.49 1.67 17.02
C GLY A 870 -16.70 1.26 18.26
N SER A 871 -16.47 -0.05 18.43
CA SER A 871 -15.60 -0.55 19.49
C SER A 871 -14.14 -0.23 19.20
N GLY A 872 -13.35 -0.08 20.27
CA GLY A 872 -11.89 -0.08 20.14
C GLY A 872 -11.35 -1.48 19.79
N GLY A 873 -10.24 -1.53 19.08
CA GLY A 873 -9.52 -2.78 18.78
C GLY A 873 -8.74 -3.28 19.99
N VAL A 874 -8.48 -4.58 20.06
CA VAL A 874 -7.72 -5.20 21.15
C VAL A 874 -6.23 -4.89 21.00
N GLY A 875 -5.54 -4.62 22.09
CA GLY A 875 -4.09 -4.49 22.13
C GLY A 875 -3.41 -5.85 22.02
N GLY A 876 -2.29 -5.92 21.31
CA GLY A 876 -1.59 -7.17 21.06
C GLY A 876 -0.74 -7.64 22.24
N ASN A 877 -0.50 -8.94 22.32
CA ASN A 877 0.31 -9.55 23.37
C ASN A 877 1.82 -9.43 23.13
N ALA A 878 2.58 -9.38 24.23
CA ALA A 878 4.00 -9.71 24.31
C ALA A 878 4.20 -11.16 24.78
N VAL A 879 5.43 -11.68 24.68
CA VAL A 879 5.73 -13.10 24.96
C VAL A 879 6.57 -13.30 26.22
N LEU A 880 7.87 -12.94 26.22
CA LEU A 880 8.77 -13.18 27.37
C LEU A 880 9.20 -11.87 28.03
N ILE A 881 9.70 -10.91 27.25
CA ILE A 881 10.13 -9.60 27.73
C ILE A 881 9.48 -8.51 26.87
N GLY A 882 8.75 -7.61 27.50
CA GLY A 882 8.05 -6.50 26.85
C GLY A 882 6.62 -6.38 27.33
N ASN A 883 6.03 -5.21 27.10
CA ASN A 883 4.69 -4.90 27.55
C ASN A 883 3.64 -5.34 26.52
N GLY A 884 2.45 -5.73 26.97
CA GLY A 884 1.29 -5.86 26.09
C GLY A 884 0.93 -4.49 25.50
N GLY A 885 0.36 -4.47 24.30
CA GLY A 885 -0.13 -3.25 23.65
C GLY A 885 -1.39 -2.73 24.33
N ASN A 886 -1.58 -1.41 24.33
CA ASN A 886 -2.79 -0.81 24.89
C ASN A 886 -4.00 -1.13 24.02
N GLY A 887 -5.17 -1.33 24.63
CA GLY A 887 -6.43 -1.43 23.93
C GLY A 887 -6.83 -0.10 23.29
N GLY A 888 -7.51 -0.21 22.15
CA GLY A 888 -8.04 0.94 21.42
C GLY A 888 -9.20 1.60 22.15
N ASN A 889 -9.28 2.92 22.05
CA ASN A 889 -10.40 3.65 22.63
C ASN A 889 -11.70 3.44 21.85
N ALA A 890 -12.84 3.55 22.52
CA ALA A 890 -14.14 3.51 21.85
C ALA A 890 -14.39 4.79 21.01
N GLY A 891 -15.23 4.67 19.98
CA GLY A 891 -15.53 5.78 19.07
C GLY A 891 -16.51 6.83 19.61
N LYS A 892 -17.15 6.55 20.76
CA LYS A 892 -18.10 7.43 21.46
C LYS A 892 -18.34 6.89 22.88
N ALA A 893 -18.55 7.80 23.83
CA ALA A 893 -18.86 7.48 25.23
C ALA A 893 -19.92 6.38 25.37
N GLY A 894 -19.56 5.29 26.04
CA GLY A 894 -20.44 4.14 26.32
C GLY A 894 -20.40 3.03 25.28
N ALA A 895 -19.58 3.17 24.22
CA ALA A 895 -19.22 2.06 23.35
C ALA A 895 -18.06 1.24 23.97
N THR A 896 -17.81 0.04 23.45
CA THR A 896 -16.89 -0.92 24.08
C THR A 896 -15.44 -0.53 23.78
N PRO A 897 -14.62 -0.22 24.79
CA PRO A 897 -13.18 -0.06 24.59
C PRO A 897 -12.52 -1.40 24.29
N GLY A 898 -11.38 -1.36 23.61
CA GLY A 898 -10.54 -2.51 23.41
C GLY A 898 -9.85 -2.95 24.69
N ALA A 899 -9.67 -4.25 24.87
CA ALA A 899 -8.85 -4.79 25.95
C ALA A 899 -7.36 -4.53 25.67
N GLY A 900 -6.56 -4.31 26.72
CA GLY A 900 -5.11 -4.34 26.62
C GLY A 900 -4.59 -5.77 26.43
N GLY A 901 -3.43 -5.88 25.76
CA GLY A 901 -2.77 -7.16 25.55
C GLY A 901 -1.98 -7.62 26.78
N THR A 902 -1.59 -8.89 26.81
CA THR A 902 -0.79 -9.44 27.90
C THR A 902 0.68 -9.04 27.80
N GLY A 903 1.30 -8.74 28.94
CA GLY A 903 2.74 -8.52 29.08
C GLY A 903 3.56 -9.80 28.98
N GLY A 904 4.88 -9.65 28.86
CA GLY A 904 5.82 -10.76 28.78
C GLY A 904 5.91 -11.54 30.10
N LEU A 905 6.04 -12.86 29.99
CA LEU A 905 6.05 -13.79 31.13
C LEU A 905 7.17 -13.51 32.16
N LEU A 906 8.32 -13.02 31.71
CA LEU A 906 9.49 -12.77 32.57
C LEU A 906 9.60 -11.32 33.01
N LEU A 907 9.36 -10.37 32.10
CA LEU A 907 9.47 -8.95 32.39
C LEU A 907 8.58 -8.13 31.45
N GLY A 908 7.51 -7.54 31.98
CA GLY A 908 6.66 -6.63 31.22
C GLY A 908 5.29 -6.46 31.84
N GLU A 909 4.68 -5.32 31.58
CA GLU A 909 3.34 -5.00 32.05
C GLU A 909 2.27 -5.36 31.03
N ASN A 910 1.07 -5.67 31.50
CA ASN A 910 -0.10 -5.76 30.62
C ASN A 910 -0.39 -4.38 30.01
N GLY A 911 -0.92 -4.39 28.80
CA GLY A 911 -1.41 -3.20 28.16
C GLY A 911 -2.59 -2.60 28.93
N LEU A 912 -2.72 -1.28 28.86
CA LEU A 912 -3.87 -0.58 29.43
C LEU A 912 -5.09 -0.83 28.55
N ASN A 913 -6.26 -1.02 29.16
CA ASN A 913 -7.51 -1.04 28.39
C ASN A 913 -7.77 0.34 27.76
N GLY A 914 -8.47 0.34 26.64
CA GLY A 914 -8.96 1.56 26.03
C GLY A 914 -9.94 2.31 26.93
N LEU A 915 -10.11 3.59 26.62
CA LEU A 915 -11.08 4.46 27.27
C LEU A 915 -12.45 4.40 26.56
N PRO A 916 -13.57 4.50 27.33
CA PRO A 916 -14.93 4.34 26.84
C PRO A 916 -15.53 5.54 26.11
#